data_AF-A0A815K912-F1
#
_entry.id   AF-A0A815K912-F1
#
_cell.length_a   1.000
_cell.length_b   1.000
_cell.length_c   1.000
_cell.angle_alpha   90.00
_cell.angle_beta   90.00
_cell.angle_gamma   90.00
#
_symmetry.space_group_name_H-M   'P 1'
#
loop_
_entity.id
_entity.type
_entity.pdbx_description
1 polymer ?
#
loop_
_entity_poly.entity_id
_entity_poly.type
_entity_poly.pdbx_seq_one_letter_code
_entity_poly.pdbx_strand_id
1 'polypeptide(L)'
;MTLCFGQTGSPPVPDTVDSIRLKIRKQHPSVSFVDSSPTSLSIQSNKDVCDLNIDELDAEFNKLTLDIKNNMRDLRADPSNASKKQTILATKERMNKIKDWTSKLNTEDGRRLLDENQKDIDKRRYEIDQVLKVVKAQSSVDVCFMMDCTGSMTQYIASAKNTIDNLTKTISALFKTSPRLAFVGYRDFIDGADKLIRLDFTADVSIFQNFLNAISATGGDDTCEDVFGGIQAIGGLEWSSSNRILVHVCDAPCHGRNYYDEAKLKSGFSWDKYPDGDPEKRDVYKLLLDIKRQNVQYFSVQLNGDTEKMFAEFQLIYGPILQLDVKKPDDLMKAVSKTVTQTIMTTINNTMSTFKTTEKRKKYNLSNEKPNWNILNVYPVTITEFILPKTLAALFHPLFIGTGQGRMQIASKPFAQGSLRYAYYGQLFYDASPAVPVVYKELISADTRYNSFTAYKQHLEIHVIAQFLAELFNQAQKKVIRNVIEIVYADADIVQQEEDPTKIYQVERRLHQPMQKWNNNCGGVHTVDYSTVLQAFSHWTHHETAGRIMVVDLQGVKSLIDKKYLLTDPAIHFEDIRRYREARTNLGVKGMKEFFRTHVCSAVCQRLGLEKVKNEVDENIANELYRPGGITKIIEDEEY
;
A
#
# COMPACT_ATOMS: atom_id res chain seq x y z
N MET A 1 -8.45 -5.06 32.14
CA MET A 1 -8.96 -3.67 32.10
C MET A 1 -9.04 -3.20 30.67
N THR A 2 -10.21 -3.44 30.08
CA THR A 2 -10.67 -2.87 28.81
C THR A 2 -10.90 -1.39 29.05
N LEU A 3 -10.06 -0.51 28.53
CA LEU A 3 -10.39 0.91 28.47
C LEU A 3 -11.34 1.14 27.30
N CYS A 4 -12.61 0.80 27.57
CA CYS A 4 -13.76 1.42 26.94
C CYS A 4 -13.67 2.94 27.20
N PHE A 5 -13.26 3.71 26.19
CA PHE A 5 -13.53 5.14 26.22
C PHE A 5 -14.99 5.35 25.84
N GLY A 6 -15.76 5.80 26.84
CA GLY A 6 -17.18 6.10 26.73
C GLY A 6 -17.49 7.03 25.57
N GLN A 7 -18.49 6.63 24.80
CA GLN A 7 -19.16 7.47 23.82
C GLN A 7 -19.85 8.63 24.54
N THR A 8 -19.28 9.82 24.40
CA THR A 8 -20.06 11.06 24.25
C THR A 8 -19.69 11.69 22.90
N GLY A 9 -19.80 10.87 21.85
CA GLY A 9 -19.58 11.32 20.48
C GLY A 9 -20.87 11.84 19.90
N SER A 10 -20.89 13.10 19.48
CA SER A 10 -21.77 13.55 18.40
C SER A 10 -21.76 12.48 17.28
N PRO A 11 -22.88 12.25 16.57
CA PRO A 11 -22.91 11.26 15.50
C PRO A 11 -21.73 11.48 14.54
N PRO A 12 -21.06 10.41 14.08
CA PRO A 12 -19.93 10.55 13.17
C PRO A 12 -20.38 11.37 11.96
N VAL A 13 -19.68 12.47 11.70
CA VAL A 13 -19.97 13.31 10.53
C VAL A 13 -19.72 12.43 9.29
N PRO A 14 -20.73 12.21 8.44
CA PRO A 14 -20.55 11.36 7.26
C PRO A 14 -19.57 12.05 6.29
N ASP A 15 -18.59 11.29 5.79
CA ASP A 15 -17.75 11.74 4.68
C ASP A 15 -18.54 11.56 3.39
N THR A 16 -18.98 12.66 2.80
CA THR A 16 -19.73 12.72 1.55
C THR A 16 -18.86 13.29 0.42
N VAL A 17 -19.30 13.18 -0.83
CA VAL A 17 -18.58 13.82 -1.97
C VAL A 17 -18.38 15.33 -1.73
N ASP A 18 -19.37 15.97 -1.13
CA ASP A 18 -19.32 17.40 -0.82
C ASP A 18 -18.34 17.70 0.32
N SER A 19 -17.96 16.70 1.14
CA SER A 19 -16.94 16.84 2.18
C SER A 19 -15.52 16.82 1.63
N ILE A 20 -15.28 16.34 0.40
CA ILE A 20 -13.93 16.27 -0.21
C ILE A 20 -13.66 17.27 -1.35
N ARG A 21 -14.70 17.90 -1.89
CA ARG A 21 -14.56 18.91 -2.95
C ARG A 21 -14.22 20.28 -2.37
N LEU A 22 -13.10 20.89 -2.75
CA LEU A 22 -12.85 22.31 -2.44
C LEU A 22 -13.91 23.13 -3.20
N LYS A 23 -14.61 24.04 -2.54
CA LYS A 23 -15.90 24.60 -3.04
C LYS A 23 -15.75 25.48 -4.31
N ILE A 24 -14.58 25.50 -4.96
CA ILE A 24 -14.12 26.53 -5.91
C ILE A 24 -13.76 25.94 -7.28
N ARG A 25 -14.39 24.83 -7.69
CA ARG A 25 -14.48 24.51 -9.13
C ARG A 25 -15.77 25.00 -9.79
N LYS A 26 -16.55 25.85 -9.10
CA LYS A 26 -17.65 26.60 -9.73
C LYS A 26 -17.15 27.98 -10.14
N GLN A 27 -16.87 28.12 -11.44
CA GLN A 27 -16.87 29.36 -12.21
C GLN A 27 -16.17 30.55 -11.51
N HIS A 28 -14.86 30.70 -11.68
CA HIS A 28 -14.26 32.03 -11.58
C HIS A 28 -14.71 32.86 -12.80
N PRO A 29 -15.46 33.97 -12.63
CA PRO A 29 -15.40 35.05 -13.60
C PRO A 29 -14.01 35.69 -13.46
N SER A 30 -13.30 35.84 -14.58
CA SER A 30 -12.01 36.55 -14.67
C SER A 30 -10.89 36.04 -13.75
N VAL A 31 -10.37 34.84 -14.01
CA VAL A 31 -8.93 34.62 -13.82
C VAL A 31 -8.24 35.44 -14.92
N SER A 32 -7.38 36.39 -14.55
CA SER A 32 -6.53 37.09 -15.50
C SER A 32 -5.64 36.05 -16.18
N PHE A 33 -5.98 35.74 -17.43
CA PHE A 33 -5.12 34.96 -18.30
C PHE A 33 -3.82 35.74 -18.47
N VAL A 34 -2.72 35.25 -17.90
CA VAL A 34 -1.42 35.49 -18.53
C VAL A 34 -1.43 34.61 -19.77
N ASP A 35 -1.98 35.15 -20.85
CA ASP A 35 -1.91 34.57 -22.19
C ASP A 35 -0.45 34.61 -22.65
N SER A 36 0.33 33.65 -22.18
CA SER A 36 1.54 33.23 -22.88
C SER A 36 1.11 32.32 -24.04
N SER A 37 0.37 32.89 -24.97
CA SER A 37 0.11 32.28 -26.27
C SER A 37 1.47 31.86 -26.87
N PRO A 38 1.70 30.59 -27.21
CA PRO A 38 2.90 30.19 -27.91
C PRO A 38 2.72 30.58 -29.39
N THR A 39 2.81 31.88 -29.69
CA THR A 39 3.03 32.34 -31.06
C THR A 39 4.47 32.17 -31.51
N SER A 40 5.34 31.63 -30.65
CA SER A 40 6.56 30.96 -31.06
C SER A 40 6.93 29.91 -30.03
N LEU A 41 7.26 28.70 -30.49
CA LEU A 41 8.16 27.80 -29.76
C LEU A 41 9.53 28.49 -29.69
N SER A 42 9.65 29.50 -28.81
CA SER A 42 10.94 30.03 -28.41
C SER A 42 11.42 29.16 -27.25
N ILE A 43 12.28 28.20 -27.60
CA ILE A 43 13.06 27.41 -26.65
C ILE A 43 13.90 28.40 -25.84
N GLN A 44 13.55 28.62 -24.58
CA GLN A 44 14.28 29.53 -23.69
C GLN A 44 15.21 28.83 -22.69
N SER A 45 15.41 27.50 -22.74
CA SER A 45 16.44 26.89 -21.87
C SER A 45 17.02 25.57 -22.37
N ASN A 46 18.30 25.33 -22.05
CA ASN A 46 19.08 24.11 -22.30
C ASN A 46 18.47 22.81 -21.69
N LYS A 47 17.35 22.90 -20.95
CA LYS A 47 16.72 21.77 -20.26
C LYS A 47 15.99 20.79 -21.18
N ASP A 48 15.53 21.23 -22.35
CA ASP A 48 14.80 20.37 -23.30
C ASP A 48 15.74 19.45 -24.09
N VAL A 49 17.05 19.75 -24.13
CA VAL A 49 18.06 18.94 -24.83
C VAL A 49 18.40 17.69 -24.00
N CYS A 50 18.30 17.77 -22.68
CA CYS A 50 18.64 16.70 -21.74
C CYS A 50 17.65 15.52 -21.81
N ASP A 51 16.44 15.74 -22.34
CA ASP A 51 15.40 14.71 -22.41
C ASP A 51 15.43 13.89 -23.71
N LEU A 52 16.35 14.21 -24.63
CA LEU A 52 16.44 13.61 -25.96
C LEU A 52 17.40 12.42 -25.97
N ASN A 53 16.95 11.30 -26.54
CA ASN A 53 17.77 10.14 -26.83
C ASN A 53 18.16 10.15 -28.32
N ILE A 54 19.45 10.16 -28.63
CA ILE A 54 19.96 10.19 -30.02
C ILE A 54 19.45 8.99 -30.82
N ASP A 55 19.42 7.79 -30.22
CA ASP A 55 18.99 6.58 -30.91
C ASP A 55 17.48 6.61 -31.22
N GLU A 56 16.67 7.19 -30.31
CA GLU A 56 15.24 7.39 -30.53
C GLU A 56 14.96 8.47 -31.58
N LEU A 57 15.73 9.55 -31.58
CA LEU A 57 15.66 10.60 -32.60
C LEU A 57 16.01 10.06 -33.98
N ASP A 58 17.04 9.23 -34.08
CA ASP A 58 17.42 8.58 -35.33
C ASP A 58 16.36 7.56 -35.79
N ALA A 59 15.80 6.78 -34.87
CA ALA A 59 14.69 5.86 -35.16
C ALA A 59 13.44 6.62 -35.64
N GLU A 60 13.08 7.72 -34.98
CA GLU A 60 11.96 8.58 -35.37
C GLU A 60 12.23 9.25 -36.71
N PHE A 61 13.44 9.73 -36.96
CA PHE A 61 13.83 10.31 -38.25
C PHE A 61 13.70 9.30 -39.40
N ASN A 62 14.12 8.05 -39.18
CA ASN A 62 13.97 6.96 -40.13
C ASN A 62 12.49 6.63 -40.39
N LYS A 63 11.66 6.62 -39.35
CA LYS A 63 10.21 6.40 -39.46
C LYS A 63 9.53 7.53 -40.26
N LEU A 64 9.81 8.79 -39.93
CA LEU A 64 9.25 9.94 -40.64
C LEU A 64 9.71 9.99 -42.10
N THR A 65 10.94 9.55 -42.38
CA THR A 65 11.45 9.40 -43.75
C THR A 65 10.63 8.37 -44.54
N LEU A 66 10.27 7.25 -43.91
CA LEU A 66 9.42 6.23 -44.53
C LEU A 66 7.99 6.76 -44.74
N ASP A 67 7.44 7.47 -43.76
CA ASP A 67 6.11 8.09 -43.86
C ASP A 67 6.03 9.12 -44.98
N ILE A 68 7.06 9.95 -45.18
CA ILE A 68 7.12 10.87 -46.33
C ILE A 68 7.16 10.08 -47.63
N LYS A 69 7.97 9.01 -47.72
CA LYS A 69 8.04 8.18 -48.94
C LYS A 69 6.68 7.56 -49.28
N ASN A 70 5.96 7.06 -48.29
CA ASN A 70 4.64 6.46 -48.47
C ASN A 70 3.60 7.52 -48.87
N ASN A 71 3.51 8.64 -48.14
CA ASN A 71 2.57 9.70 -48.46
C ASN A 71 2.87 10.36 -49.82
N MET A 72 4.14 10.46 -50.23
CA MET A 72 4.52 10.95 -51.56
C MET A 72 4.13 9.98 -52.69
N ARG A 73 4.12 8.66 -52.44
CA ARG A 73 3.58 7.68 -53.39
C ARG A 73 2.06 7.88 -53.55
N ASP A 74 1.35 8.04 -52.44
CA ASP A 74 -0.09 8.30 -52.46
C ASP A 74 -0.42 9.62 -53.18
N LEU A 75 0.37 10.67 -52.94
CA LEU A 75 0.19 11.97 -53.59
C LEU A 75 0.47 11.94 -55.10
N ARG A 76 1.32 11.01 -55.56
CA ARG A 76 1.52 10.78 -57.00
C ARG A 76 0.33 10.07 -57.63
N ALA A 77 -0.39 9.24 -56.88
CA ALA A 77 -1.60 8.59 -57.33
C ALA A 77 -2.82 9.54 -57.32
N ASP A 78 -2.89 10.47 -56.35
CA ASP A 78 -3.89 11.54 -56.29
C ASP A 78 -3.24 12.91 -55.95
N PRO A 79 -2.88 13.70 -56.98
CA PRO A 79 -2.24 15.01 -56.82
C PRO A 79 -3.11 16.08 -56.15
N SER A 80 -4.43 15.86 -56.08
CA SER A 80 -5.39 16.82 -55.53
C SER A 80 -5.61 16.67 -54.01
N ASN A 81 -5.05 15.61 -53.41
CA ASN A 81 -5.25 15.30 -51.99
C ASN A 81 -4.60 16.31 -51.04
N ALA A 82 -5.38 17.31 -50.63
CA ALA A 82 -4.93 18.40 -49.75
C ALA A 82 -4.49 17.91 -48.36
N SER A 83 -5.17 16.89 -47.82
CA SER A 83 -4.85 16.29 -46.52
C SER A 83 -3.44 15.69 -46.51
N LYS A 84 -3.09 14.89 -47.54
CA LYS A 84 -1.76 14.28 -47.68
C LYS A 84 -0.66 15.33 -47.89
N LYS A 85 -0.93 16.42 -48.63
CA LYS A 85 0.02 17.56 -48.73
C LYS A 85 0.30 18.19 -47.37
N GLN A 86 -0.73 18.39 -46.56
CA GLN A 86 -0.59 18.97 -45.23
C GLN A 86 0.14 18.02 -44.27
N THR A 87 -0.13 16.71 -44.33
CA THR A 87 0.62 15.69 -43.58
C THR A 87 2.11 15.73 -43.95
N ILE A 88 2.46 15.74 -45.24
CA ILE A 88 3.86 15.79 -45.69
C ILE A 88 4.56 17.07 -45.20
N LEU A 89 3.88 18.22 -45.21
CA LEU A 89 4.44 19.48 -44.68
C LEU A 89 4.74 19.36 -43.18
N ALA A 90 3.78 18.89 -42.39
CA ALA A 90 3.94 18.68 -40.95
C ALA A 90 5.04 17.66 -40.63
N THR A 91 5.13 16.57 -41.39
CA THR A 91 6.20 15.56 -41.25
C THR A 91 7.58 16.16 -41.57
N LYS A 92 7.69 17.02 -42.61
CA LYS A 92 8.94 17.72 -42.94
C LYS A 92 9.37 18.71 -41.87
N GLU A 93 8.44 19.47 -41.30
CA GLU A 93 8.73 20.35 -40.16
C GLU A 93 9.26 19.58 -38.95
N ARG A 94 8.65 18.43 -38.65
CA ARG A 94 9.10 17.54 -37.57
C ARG A 94 10.50 16.98 -37.84
N MET A 95 10.79 16.56 -39.07
CA MET A 95 12.14 16.12 -39.46
C MET A 95 13.20 17.24 -39.34
N ASN A 96 12.85 18.48 -39.68
CA ASN A 96 13.78 19.61 -39.54
C ASN A 96 14.08 19.92 -38.07
N LYS A 97 13.08 19.79 -37.17
CA LYS A 97 13.30 19.91 -35.72
C LYS A 97 14.23 18.81 -35.20
N ILE A 98 14.04 17.56 -35.62
CA ILE A 98 14.95 16.47 -35.23
C ILE A 98 16.39 16.77 -35.68
N LYS A 99 16.60 17.22 -36.92
CA LYS A 99 17.94 17.60 -37.40
C LYS A 99 18.57 18.72 -36.57
N ASP A 100 17.80 19.75 -36.23
CA ASP A 100 18.26 20.85 -35.37
C ASP A 100 18.69 20.31 -33.99
N TRP A 101 17.89 19.43 -33.39
CA TRP A 101 18.23 18.78 -32.13
C TRP A 101 19.47 17.89 -32.21
N THR A 102 19.59 17.02 -33.22
CA THR A 102 20.79 16.19 -33.44
C THR A 102 22.04 17.06 -33.60
N SER A 103 21.93 18.21 -34.30
CA SER A 103 23.05 19.14 -34.46
C SER A 103 23.48 19.76 -33.12
N LYS A 104 22.51 20.12 -32.26
CA LYS A 104 22.77 20.65 -30.92
C LYS A 104 23.38 19.60 -30.00
N LEU A 105 22.92 18.34 -30.08
CA LEU A 105 23.44 17.22 -29.29
C LEU A 105 24.88 16.83 -29.66
N ASN A 106 25.28 17.03 -30.92
CA ASN A 106 26.64 16.73 -31.39
C ASN A 106 27.71 17.75 -30.94
N THR A 107 27.30 18.88 -30.36
CA THR A 107 28.23 19.83 -29.72
C THR A 107 28.87 19.25 -28.47
N GLU A 108 29.98 19.82 -28.01
CA GLU A 108 30.64 19.39 -26.77
C GLU A 108 29.72 19.60 -25.55
N ASP A 109 29.02 20.74 -25.50
CA ASP A 109 28.02 21.04 -24.48
C ASP A 109 26.82 20.08 -24.53
N GLY A 110 26.35 19.74 -25.74
CA GLY A 110 25.27 18.77 -25.95
C GLY A 110 25.65 17.37 -25.44
N ARG A 111 26.87 16.91 -25.76
CA ARG A 111 27.40 15.64 -25.25
C ARG A 111 27.58 15.63 -23.74
N ARG A 112 28.06 16.74 -23.16
CA ARG A 112 28.16 16.87 -21.70
C ARG A 112 26.79 16.78 -21.01
N LEU A 113 25.76 17.43 -21.56
CA LEU A 113 24.40 17.36 -21.03
C LEU A 113 23.81 15.94 -21.11
N LEU A 114 24.10 15.20 -22.19
CA LEU A 114 23.74 13.79 -22.32
C LEU A 114 24.41 12.92 -21.25
N ASP A 115 25.72 13.11 -21.03
CA ASP A 115 26.47 12.38 -20.00
C ASP A 115 25.95 12.68 -18.59
N GLU A 116 25.63 13.95 -18.30
CA GLU A 116 25.03 14.36 -17.03
C GLU A 116 23.64 13.73 -16.83
N ASN A 117 22.80 13.75 -17.87
CA ASN A 117 21.48 13.11 -17.83
C ASN A 117 21.56 11.58 -17.66
N GLN A 118 22.51 10.92 -18.33
CA GLN A 118 22.71 9.48 -18.20
C GLN A 118 23.16 9.11 -16.78
N LYS A 119 24.07 9.88 -16.17
CA LYS A 119 24.47 9.71 -14.77
C LYS A 119 23.28 9.85 -13.82
N ASP A 120 22.38 10.79 -14.07
CA ASP A 120 21.17 10.97 -13.27
C ASP A 120 20.19 9.79 -13.40
N ILE A 121 19.99 9.26 -14.62
CA ILE A 121 19.20 8.05 -14.86
C ILE A 121 19.79 6.86 -14.10
N ASP A 122 21.10 6.65 -14.18
CA ASP A 122 21.76 5.52 -13.54
C ASP A 122 21.72 5.62 -12.01
N LYS A 123 21.91 6.83 -11.47
CA LYS A 123 21.70 7.10 -10.05
C LYS A 123 20.27 6.77 -9.63
N ARG A 124 19.27 7.20 -10.42
CA ARG A 124 17.86 6.93 -10.10
C ARG A 124 17.52 5.44 -10.18
N ARG A 125 18.06 4.73 -11.16
CA ARG A 125 17.93 3.25 -11.26
C ARG A 125 18.52 2.57 -10.04
N TYR A 126 19.70 2.98 -9.61
CA TYR A 126 20.33 2.45 -8.40
C TYR A 126 19.47 2.69 -7.15
N GLU A 127 18.92 3.90 -6.96
CA GLU A 127 18.02 4.20 -5.85
C GLU A 127 16.77 3.29 -5.85
N ILE A 128 16.16 3.08 -7.01
CA ILE A 128 15.01 2.18 -7.16
C ILE A 128 15.41 0.74 -6.81
N ASP A 129 16.58 0.28 -7.25
CA ASP A 129 17.06 -1.06 -6.93
C ASP A 129 17.32 -1.26 -5.44
N GLN A 130 17.84 -0.24 -4.74
CA GLN A 130 17.99 -0.31 -3.30
C GLN A 130 16.64 -0.38 -2.58
N VAL A 131 15.65 0.40 -3.02
CA VAL A 131 14.28 0.34 -2.49
C VAL A 131 13.72 -1.08 -2.62
N LEU A 132 13.77 -1.65 -3.82
CA LEU A 132 13.20 -2.99 -4.09
C LEU A 132 13.95 -4.09 -3.35
N LYS A 133 15.29 -3.97 -3.22
CA LYS A 133 16.10 -4.89 -2.41
C LYS A 133 15.65 -4.89 -0.95
N VAL A 134 15.38 -3.71 -0.38
CA VAL A 134 14.88 -3.59 0.99
C VAL A 134 13.48 -4.18 1.13
N VAL A 135 12.57 -3.91 0.20
CA VAL A 135 11.22 -4.51 0.20
C VAL A 135 11.31 -6.04 0.22
N LYS A 136 12.16 -6.63 -0.62
CA LYS A 136 12.39 -8.08 -0.66
C LYS A 136 12.99 -8.63 0.64
N ALA A 137 13.92 -7.92 1.27
CA ALA A 137 14.46 -8.34 2.57
C ALA A 137 13.37 -8.33 3.65
N GLN A 138 12.53 -7.28 3.67
CA GLN A 138 11.43 -7.10 4.61
C GLN A 138 10.24 -8.02 4.37
N SER A 139 10.20 -8.73 3.24
CA SER A 139 9.18 -9.73 2.96
C SER A 139 9.53 -11.13 3.46
N SER A 140 10.75 -11.35 3.97
CA SER A 140 11.14 -12.61 4.62
C SER A 140 10.28 -12.89 5.86
N VAL A 141 9.89 -14.15 6.04
CA VAL A 141 9.02 -14.57 7.14
C VAL A 141 9.39 -15.94 7.70
N ASP A 142 9.42 -16.01 9.02
CA ASP A 142 9.47 -17.23 9.82
C ASP A 142 8.10 -17.41 10.47
N VAL A 143 7.46 -18.57 10.25
CA VAL A 143 6.19 -18.93 10.89
C VAL A 143 6.40 -20.22 11.67
N CYS A 144 6.19 -20.18 12.99
CA CYS A 144 6.15 -21.37 13.82
C CYS A 144 4.72 -21.65 14.29
N PHE A 145 4.28 -22.89 14.10
CA PHE A 145 3.06 -23.40 14.72
C PHE A 145 3.42 -24.08 16.02
N MET A 146 2.92 -23.55 17.13
CA MET A 146 2.91 -24.23 18.42
C MET A 146 1.52 -24.81 18.61
N MET A 147 1.39 -26.11 18.78
CA MET A 147 0.09 -26.77 18.71
C MET A 147 -0.06 -27.84 19.79
N ASP A 148 -1.20 -27.78 20.47
CA ASP A 148 -1.70 -28.89 21.25
C ASP A 148 -1.93 -30.11 20.35
N CYS A 149 -1.34 -31.24 20.74
CA CYS A 149 -1.40 -32.48 20.00
C CYS A 149 -2.18 -33.59 20.73
N THR A 150 -3.01 -33.29 21.74
CA THR A 150 -3.80 -34.32 22.43
C THR A 150 -5.07 -34.70 21.69
N GLY A 151 -5.79 -35.71 22.19
CA GLY A 151 -6.88 -36.38 21.46
C GLY A 151 -7.98 -35.44 20.92
N SER A 152 -8.32 -34.38 21.66
CA SER A 152 -9.33 -33.38 21.28
C SER A 152 -8.96 -32.60 20.01
N MET A 153 -7.66 -32.50 19.71
CA MET A 153 -7.11 -31.71 18.60
C MET A 153 -7.19 -32.39 17.22
N THR A 154 -7.69 -33.63 17.15
CA THR A 154 -7.75 -34.46 15.92
C THR A 154 -8.24 -33.71 14.68
N GLN A 155 -9.38 -33.02 14.78
CA GLN A 155 -9.97 -32.30 13.64
C GLN A 155 -9.16 -31.06 13.21
N TYR A 156 -8.49 -30.41 14.16
CA TYR A 156 -7.68 -29.22 13.89
C TYR A 156 -6.33 -29.58 13.26
N ILE A 157 -5.71 -30.68 13.71
CA ILE A 157 -4.50 -31.23 13.08
C ILE A 157 -4.79 -31.66 11.63
N ALA A 158 -5.91 -32.35 11.40
CA ALA A 158 -6.33 -32.74 10.05
C ALA A 158 -6.55 -31.52 9.13
N SER A 159 -7.19 -30.47 9.63
CA SER A 159 -7.40 -29.24 8.85
C SER A 159 -6.09 -28.49 8.55
N ALA A 160 -5.17 -28.45 9.52
CA ALA A 160 -3.84 -27.88 9.33
C ALA A 160 -3.04 -28.61 8.23
N LYS A 161 -3.06 -29.96 8.22
CA LYS A 161 -2.44 -30.79 7.17
C LYS A 161 -2.92 -30.45 5.77
N ASN A 162 -4.24 -30.30 5.61
CA ASN A 162 -4.85 -30.09 4.29
C ASN A 162 -4.60 -28.69 3.71
N THR A 163 -4.24 -27.70 4.53
CA THR A 163 -4.27 -26.29 4.11
C THR A 163 -2.91 -25.59 4.20
N ILE A 164 -1.87 -26.24 4.74
CA ILE A 164 -0.50 -25.69 4.82
C ILE A 164 0.09 -25.38 3.42
N ASP A 165 -0.31 -26.19 2.45
CA ASP A 165 0.09 -26.07 1.06
C ASP A 165 -0.39 -24.72 0.50
N ASN A 166 -1.62 -24.32 0.82
CA ASN A 166 -2.23 -23.06 0.39
C ASN A 166 -1.57 -21.85 1.08
N LEU A 167 -1.21 -21.95 2.37
CA LEU A 167 -0.44 -20.92 3.07
C LEU A 167 0.91 -20.66 2.38
N THR A 168 1.64 -21.72 2.07
CA THR A 168 2.99 -21.58 1.51
C THR A 168 2.97 -21.07 0.08
N LYS A 169 2.04 -21.60 -0.72
CA LYS A 169 1.70 -21.12 -2.06
C LYS A 169 1.32 -19.65 -2.05
N THR A 170 0.50 -19.24 -1.08
CA THR A 170 0.09 -17.86 -0.85
C THR A 170 1.28 -16.93 -0.60
N ILE A 171 2.10 -17.23 0.39
CA ILE A 171 3.22 -16.35 0.78
C ILE A 171 4.22 -16.26 -0.37
N SER A 172 4.50 -17.40 -1.01
CA SER A 172 5.41 -17.45 -2.16
C SER A 172 4.89 -16.61 -3.33
N ALA A 173 3.59 -16.69 -3.64
CA ALA A 173 2.95 -15.88 -4.66
C ALA A 173 3.00 -14.38 -4.34
N LEU A 174 2.61 -14.00 -3.12
CA LEU A 174 2.48 -12.60 -2.72
C LEU A 174 3.80 -11.89 -2.49
N PHE A 175 4.86 -12.60 -2.13
CA PHE A 175 6.11 -11.99 -1.70
C PHE A 175 7.36 -12.47 -2.45
N LYS A 176 7.26 -13.47 -3.34
CA LYS A 176 8.41 -14.14 -3.98
C LYS A 176 9.48 -14.58 -2.97
N THR A 177 9.02 -14.95 -1.79
CA THR A 177 9.83 -15.51 -0.71
C THR A 177 9.17 -16.77 -0.21
N SER A 178 9.95 -17.82 -0.05
CA SER A 178 9.48 -19.01 0.66
C SER A 178 9.47 -18.71 2.15
N PRO A 179 8.32 -18.88 2.84
CA PRO A 179 8.31 -18.83 4.29
C PRO A 179 9.19 -19.96 4.83
N ARG A 180 9.91 -19.70 5.92
CA ARG A 180 10.48 -20.77 6.73
C ARG A 180 9.43 -21.21 7.73
N LEU A 181 9.13 -22.50 7.75
CA LEU A 181 8.11 -23.08 8.61
C LEU A 181 8.76 -23.93 9.69
N ALA A 182 8.28 -23.79 10.93
CA ALA A 182 8.64 -24.64 12.07
C ALA A 182 7.37 -25.13 12.77
N PHE A 183 7.48 -26.26 13.47
CA PHE A 183 6.37 -26.85 14.21
C PHE A 183 6.84 -27.33 15.58
N VAL A 184 6.06 -27.02 16.61
CA VAL A 184 6.25 -27.51 17.97
C VAL A 184 4.90 -28.06 18.45
N GLY A 185 4.80 -29.37 18.56
CA GLY A 185 3.69 -30.07 19.18
C GLY A 185 4.01 -30.35 20.65
N TYR A 186 3.07 -30.05 21.55
CA TYR A 186 3.17 -30.43 22.95
C TYR A 186 1.92 -31.25 23.35
N ARG A 187 2.06 -32.03 24.42
CA ARG A 187 1.01 -32.88 25.02
C ARG A 187 1.12 -32.84 26.55
N ASP A 188 0.70 -33.89 27.24
CA ASP A 188 0.76 -34.01 28.69
C ASP A 188 2.09 -34.67 29.14
N PHE A 189 2.41 -34.53 30.43
CA PHE A 189 3.64 -35.07 31.03
C PHE A 189 3.74 -36.60 30.96
N ILE A 190 2.59 -37.29 30.95
CA ILE A 190 2.56 -38.76 30.94
C ILE A 190 2.91 -39.36 29.58
N ASP A 191 2.89 -38.55 28.51
CA ASP A 191 3.06 -38.99 27.13
C ASP A 191 4.53 -39.33 26.76
N GLY A 192 5.42 -39.39 27.76
CA GLY A 192 6.76 -39.95 27.63
C GLY A 192 7.61 -39.24 26.59
N ALA A 193 8.14 -39.98 25.62
CA ALA A 193 8.98 -39.43 24.55
C ALA A 193 8.19 -38.59 23.54
N ASP A 194 6.87 -38.79 23.43
CA ASP A 194 6.00 -38.10 22.48
C ASP A 194 5.40 -36.81 23.06
N LYS A 195 5.74 -36.47 24.32
CA LYS A 195 5.27 -35.25 25.01
C LYS A 195 5.61 -33.96 24.27
N LEU A 196 6.70 -33.97 23.49
CA LEU A 196 7.19 -32.82 22.73
C LEU A 196 7.70 -33.29 21.38
N ILE A 197 7.12 -32.76 20.30
CA ILE A 197 7.50 -33.06 18.93
C ILE A 197 7.92 -31.77 18.25
N ARG A 198 9.10 -31.73 17.63
CA ARG A 198 9.66 -30.49 17.09
C ARG A 198 10.23 -30.69 15.69
N LEU A 199 9.91 -29.74 14.82
CA LEU A 199 10.58 -29.50 13.54
C LEU A 199 11.14 -28.08 13.55
N ASP A 200 12.46 -27.98 13.38
CA ASP A 200 13.14 -26.70 13.20
C ASP A 200 12.78 -26.04 11.87
N PHE A 201 13.07 -24.75 11.75
CA PHE A 201 12.75 -23.98 10.55
C PHE A 201 13.31 -24.61 9.27
N THR A 202 12.42 -24.91 8.34
CA THR A 202 12.76 -25.35 6.99
C THR A 202 12.12 -24.44 5.95
N ALA A 203 12.85 -24.16 4.86
CA ALA A 203 12.30 -23.50 3.67
C ALA A 203 11.70 -24.52 2.67
N ASP A 204 11.87 -25.82 2.92
CA ASP A 204 11.33 -26.91 2.11
C ASP A 204 9.93 -27.29 2.62
N VAL A 205 8.93 -26.96 1.81
CA VAL A 205 7.52 -27.21 2.08
C VAL A 205 7.22 -28.70 2.20
N SER A 206 7.89 -29.53 1.40
CA SER A 206 7.69 -30.98 1.40
C SER A 206 8.21 -31.61 2.69
N ILE A 207 9.33 -31.13 3.22
CA ILE A 207 9.82 -31.55 4.54
C ILE A 207 8.78 -31.21 5.63
N PHE A 208 8.28 -29.98 5.64
CA PHE A 208 7.28 -29.56 6.61
C PHE A 208 5.97 -30.37 6.50
N GLN A 209 5.48 -30.61 5.28
CA GLN A 209 4.28 -31.40 5.02
C GLN A 209 4.42 -32.85 5.46
N ASN A 210 5.53 -33.50 5.11
CA ASN A 210 5.78 -34.88 5.50
C ASN A 210 5.83 -35.02 7.03
N PHE A 211 6.49 -34.08 7.70
CA PHE A 211 6.51 -34.03 9.15
C PHE A 211 5.11 -33.84 9.74
N LEU A 212 4.36 -32.83 9.27
CA LEU A 212 3.02 -32.56 9.75
C LEU A 212 2.10 -33.75 9.52
N ASN A 213 2.17 -34.41 8.36
CA ASN A 213 1.37 -35.58 8.02
C ASN A 213 1.58 -36.77 8.97
N ALA A 214 2.77 -36.92 9.55
CA ALA A 214 3.08 -37.96 10.53
C ALA A 214 2.47 -37.70 11.92
N ILE A 215 2.10 -36.46 12.24
CA ILE A 215 1.56 -36.10 13.56
C ILE A 215 0.13 -36.59 13.71
N SER A 216 -0.17 -37.23 14.83
CA SER A 216 -1.54 -37.65 15.19
C SER A 216 -1.89 -37.16 16.59
N ALA A 217 -3.15 -36.76 16.77
CA ALA A 217 -3.72 -36.43 18.07
C ALA A 217 -3.87 -37.69 18.92
N THR A 218 -3.11 -37.79 20.01
CA THR A 218 -3.07 -38.96 20.91
C THR A 218 -2.68 -38.52 22.32
N GLY A 219 -2.82 -39.39 23.31
CA GLY A 219 -2.41 -39.04 24.68
C GLY A 219 -3.38 -38.10 25.39
N GLY A 220 -2.89 -37.42 26.42
CA GLY A 220 -3.65 -36.63 27.40
C GLY A 220 -3.91 -37.40 28.70
N ASP A 221 -3.84 -36.71 29.84
CA ASP A 221 -4.09 -37.26 31.17
C ASP A 221 -5.24 -36.54 31.90
N ASP A 222 -5.09 -35.23 32.06
CA ASP A 222 -6.12 -34.33 32.59
C ASP A 222 -6.53 -33.29 31.54
N THR A 223 -7.09 -32.15 31.93
CA THR A 223 -7.51 -31.11 30.98
C THR A 223 -6.40 -30.10 30.69
N CYS A 224 -5.34 -30.07 31.51
CA CYS A 224 -4.21 -29.17 31.34
C CYS A 224 -3.07 -29.90 30.61
N GLU A 225 -2.27 -29.15 29.86
CA GLU A 225 -1.21 -29.73 29.02
C GLU A 225 0.17 -29.09 29.35
N ASP A 226 1.28 -29.71 28.87
CA ASP A 226 2.64 -29.19 29.00
C ASP A 226 2.94 -28.03 28.02
N VAL A 227 2.15 -26.96 28.13
CA VAL A 227 2.33 -25.73 27.35
C VAL A 227 3.73 -25.14 27.59
N PHE A 228 4.28 -25.24 28.81
CA PHE A 228 5.58 -24.66 29.14
C PHE A 228 6.71 -25.37 28.40
N GLY A 229 6.62 -26.69 28.20
CA GLY A 229 7.53 -27.45 27.34
C GLY A 229 7.49 -26.96 25.90
N GLY A 230 6.29 -26.68 25.37
CA GLY A 230 6.14 -26.06 24.07
C GLY A 230 6.79 -24.67 24.00
N ILE A 231 6.53 -23.78 24.96
CA ILE A 231 7.13 -22.43 25.01
C ILE A 231 8.66 -22.52 25.09
N GLN A 232 9.20 -23.43 25.91
CA GLN A 232 10.64 -23.66 26.02
C GLN A 232 11.24 -24.10 24.68
N ALA A 233 10.58 -25.01 23.96
CA ALA A 233 11.01 -25.45 22.64
C ALA A 233 11.01 -24.30 21.62
N ILE A 234 10.00 -23.41 21.66
CA ILE A 234 9.96 -22.21 20.82
C ILE A 234 11.15 -21.28 21.09
N GLY A 235 11.51 -21.10 22.37
CA GLY A 235 12.67 -20.29 22.76
C GLY A 235 14.00 -20.78 22.18
N GLY A 236 14.09 -22.08 21.88
CA GLY A 236 15.26 -22.71 21.26
C GLY A 236 15.28 -22.74 19.74
N LEU A 237 14.32 -22.12 19.05
CA LEU A 237 14.31 -22.03 17.58
C LEU A 237 15.21 -20.88 17.09
N GLU A 238 15.85 -21.07 15.94
CA GLU A 238 16.69 -20.04 15.32
C GLU A 238 15.89 -19.11 14.39
N TRP A 239 15.30 -18.05 14.96
CA TRP A 239 14.57 -17.04 14.18
C TRP A 239 15.53 -16.10 13.43
N SER A 240 15.37 -16.00 12.11
CA SER A 240 16.28 -15.26 11.23
C SER A 240 15.57 -14.26 10.31
N SER A 241 14.27 -14.44 10.04
CA SER A 241 13.51 -13.58 9.12
C SER A 241 13.16 -12.22 9.73
N SER A 242 12.81 -11.25 8.86
CA SER A 242 12.35 -9.91 9.26
C SER A 242 11.00 -9.97 9.98
N ASN A 243 10.11 -10.83 9.51
CA ASN A 243 8.83 -11.11 10.16
C ASN A 243 8.92 -12.45 10.90
N ARG A 244 8.67 -12.45 12.20
CA ARG A 244 8.75 -13.64 13.07
C ARG A 244 7.41 -13.84 13.71
N ILE A 245 6.74 -14.93 13.40
CA ILE A 245 5.34 -15.15 13.76
C ILE A 245 5.22 -16.48 14.48
N LEU A 246 4.70 -16.44 15.71
CA LEU A 246 4.27 -17.62 16.47
C LEU A 246 2.76 -17.70 16.41
N VAL A 247 2.23 -18.84 15.95
CA VAL A 247 0.81 -19.19 16.00
C VAL A 247 0.65 -20.31 17.02
N HIS A 248 0.04 -20.00 18.16
CA HIS A 248 -0.24 -20.98 19.22
C HIS A 248 -1.70 -21.45 19.14
N VAL A 249 -1.92 -22.73 18.85
CA VAL A 249 -3.24 -23.35 18.68
C VAL A 249 -3.49 -24.34 19.81
N CYS A 250 -4.52 -24.10 20.61
CA CYS A 250 -4.83 -24.92 21.78
C CYS A 250 -6.31 -24.88 22.16
N ASP A 251 -6.80 -25.96 22.75
CA ASP A 251 -8.11 -26.05 23.40
C ASP A 251 -8.01 -26.34 24.91
N ALA A 252 -6.80 -26.57 25.44
CA ALA A 252 -6.53 -26.79 26.85
C ALA A 252 -5.59 -25.71 27.47
N PRO A 253 -5.81 -25.28 28.73
CA PRO A 253 -4.89 -24.41 29.45
C PRO A 253 -3.62 -25.15 29.91
N CYS A 254 -2.62 -24.41 30.41
CA CYS A 254 -1.45 -24.99 31.06
C CYS A 254 -1.71 -25.32 32.53
N HIS A 255 -0.92 -26.22 33.10
CA HIS A 255 -0.99 -26.57 34.52
C HIS A 255 -0.77 -25.38 35.46
N GLY A 256 -1.49 -25.37 36.59
CA GLY A 256 -1.43 -24.37 37.65
C GLY A 256 -2.72 -23.56 37.78
N ARG A 257 -3.24 -23.46 39.01
CA ARG A 257 -4.53 -22.77 39.35
C ARG A 257 -4.66 -21.32 38.85
N ASN A 258 -3.54 -20.67 38.57
CA ASN A 258 -3.52 -19.31 38.05
C ASN A 258 -3.99 -19.23 36.58
N TYR A 259 -4.01 -20.33 35.83
CA TYR A 259 -4.21 -20.31 34.38
C TYR A 259 -5.57 -20.80 33.89
N TYR A 260 -6.43 -21.32 34.77
CA TYR A 260 -7.81 -21.68 34.46
C TYR A 260 -8.78 -21.23 35.57
N ASP A 261 -10.08 -21.22 35.26
CA ASP A 261 -11.13 -20.85 36.22
C ASP A 261 -11.65 -22.09 36.97
N GLU A 262 -11.36 -22.16 38.26
CA GLU A 262 -11.83 -23.24 39.13
C GLU A 262 -13.36 -23.32 39.22
N ALA A 263 -14.09 -22.23 38.95
CA ALA A 263 -15.55 -22.23 38.95
C ALA A 263 -16.15 -23.02 37.77
N LYS A 264 -15.36 -23.31 36.72
CA LYS A 264 -15.77 -24.12 35.56
C LYS A 264 -15.58 -25.62 35.79
N LEU A 265 -15.01 -26.04 36.92
CA LEU A 265 -14.75 -27.43 37.26
C LEU A 265 -16.08 -28.19 37.44
N LYS A 266 -16.37 -29.12 36.53
CA LYS A 266 -17.49 -30.07 36.72
C LYS A 266 -17.11 -31.05 37.83
N SER A 267 -17.98 -31.22 38.81
CA SER A 267 -17.73 -32.07 39.97
C SER A 267 -17.45 -33.53 39.57
N GLY A 268 -16.27 -34.04 39.94
CA GLY A 268 -15.91 -35.46 39.80
C GLY A 268 -14.79 -35.82 38.82
N PHE A 269 -14.16 -34.84 38.14
CA PHE A 269 -12.99 -35.07 37.27
C PHE A 269 -11.76 -34.31 37.80
N SER A 270 -10.58 -34.94 37.78
CA SER A 270 -9.31 -34.26 38.09
C SER A 270 -8.93 -33.39 36.89
N TRP A 271 -9.28 -32.10 36.93
CA TRP A 271 -9.06 -31.17 35.81
C TRP A 271 -7.60 -30.72 35.66
N ASP A 272 -6.87 -30.69 36.78
CA ASP A 272 -5.43 -30.42 36.83
C ASP A 272 -4.81 -31.25 37.96
N LYS A 273 -3.93 -32.18 37.61
CA LYS A 273 -3.14 -33.03 38.51
C LYS A 273 -1.91 -32.30 39.05
N TYR A 274 -1.55 -31.17 38.46
CA TYR A 274 -0.44 -30.31 38.85
C TYR A 274 -0.91 -28.87 39.18
N PRO A 275 -1.85 -28.71 40.14
CA PRO A 275 -2.46 -27.41 40.44
C PRO A 275 -1.50 -26.38 41.04
N ASP A 276 -0.37 -26.83 41.58
CA ASP A 276 0.69 -25.96 42.12
C ASP A 276 1.65 -25.45 41.03
N GLY A 277 1.40 -25.80 39.76
CA GLY A 277 2.13 -25.33 38.59
C GLY A 277 2.98 -26.42 37.94
N ASP A 278 3.88 -26.01 37.05
CA ASP A 278 4.70 -26.90 36.24
C ASP A 278 5.54 -27.89 37.09
N PRO A 279 5.34 -29.22 36.96
CA PRO A 279 6.11 -30.22 37.70
C PRO A 279 7.61 -30.21 37.38
N GLU A 280 8.02 -29.72 36.20
CA GLU A 280 9.44 -29.51 35.85
C GLU A 280 10.02 -28.19 36.41
N LYS A 281 9.21 -27.37 37.08
CA LYS A 281 9.58 -26.09 37.71
C LYS A 281 10.22 -25.08 36.75
N ARG A 282 9.79 -25.08 35.49
CA ARG A 282 10.19 -24.07 34.50
C ARG A 282 9.54 -22.73 34.85
N ASP A 283 10.30 -21.67 34.61
CA ASP A 283 9.89 -20.30 34.91
C ASP A 283 9.28 -19.65 33.66
N VAL A 284 7.95 -19.59 33.60
CA VAL A 284 7.20 -19.02 32.46
C VAL A 284 7.59 -17.57 32.17
N TYR A 285 7.97 -16.79 33.19
CA TYR A 285 8.38 -15.40 32.98
C TYR A 285 9.64 -15.35 32.13
N LYS A 286 10.62 -16.21 32.41
CA LYS A 286 11.84 -16.30 31.61
C LYS A 286 11.53 -16.79 30.20
N LEU A 287 10.74 -17.86 30.08
CA LEU A 287 10.42 -18.46 28.79
C LEU A 287 9.74 -17.45 27.84
N LEU A 288 8.71 -16.75 28.32
CA LEU A 288 7.99 -15.75 27.51
C LEU A 288 8.87 -14.53 27.19
N LEU A 289 9.70 -14.06 28.12
CA LEU A 289 10.63 -12.96 27.87
C LEU A 289 11.72 -13.32 26.86
N ASP A 290 12.18 -14.57 26.84
CA ASP A 290 13.18 -15.03 25.87
C ASP A 290 12.61 -15.03 24.45
N ILE A 291 11.36 -15.48 24.26
CA ILE A 291 10.66 -15.37 22.97
C ILE A 291 10.45 -13.90 22.58
N LYS A 292 10.06 -13.05 23.54
CA LYS A 292 9.81 -11.61 23.29
C LYS A 292 11.08 -10.89 22.82
N ARG A 293 12.24 -11.20 23.42
CA ARG A 293 13.55 -10.64 23.02
C ARG A 293 13.95 -11.01 21.60
N GLN A 294 13.42 -12.11 21.08
CA GLN A 294 13.60 -12.52 19.70
C GLN A 294 12.62 -11.80 18.74
N ASN A 295 11.86 -10.80 19.22
CA ASN A 295 10.95 -9.97 18.43
C ASN A 295 9.89 -10.78 17.67
N VAL A 296 9.39 -11.84 18.31
CA VAL A 296 8.35 -12.71 17.76
C VAL A 296 6.97 -12.06 17.98
N GLN A 297 6.14 -12.03 16.94
CA GLN A 297 4.73 -11.66 17.07
C GLN A 297 3.93 -12.90 17.48
N TYR A 298 3.27 -12.81 18.62
CA TYR A 298 2.56 -13.94 19.23
C TYR A 298 1.06 -13.83 18.94
N PHE A 299 0.56 -14.79 18.16
CA PHE A 299 -0.86 -15.00 17.90
C PHE A 299 -1.39 -16.22 18.63
N SER A 300 -2.56 -16.10 19.26
CA SER A 300 -3.26 -17.22 19.89
C SER A 300 -4.49 -17.63 19.08
N VAL A 301 -4.72 -18.92 18.94
CA VAL A 301 -5.94 -19.51 18.43
C VAL A 301 -6.56 -20.30 19.57
N GLN A 302 -7.54 -19.67 20.21
CA GLN A 302 -8.29 -20.25 21.32
C GLN A 302 -9.51 -20.95 20.76
N LEU A 303 -9.57 -22.29 20.88
CA LEU A 303 -10.62 -23.11 20.28
C LEU A 303 -11.88 -23.20 21.16
N ASN A 304 -11.75 -22.80 22.43
CA ASN A 304 -12.82 -22.67 23.40
C ASN A 304 -12.47 -21.56 24.42
N GLY A 305 -13.30 -21.39 25.45
CA GLY A 305 -13.12 -20.38 26.49
C GLY A 305 -12.25 -20.82 27.69
N ASP A 306 -11.62 -21.99 27.63
CA ASP A 306 -10.87 -22.56 28.77
C ASP A 306 -9.43 -22.03 28.83
N THR A 307 -8.91 -21.55 27.70
CA THR A 307 -7.57 -20.94 27.59
C THR A 307 -7.53 -19.44 27.87
N GLU A 308 -8.68 -18.79 28.09
CA GLU A 308 -8.78 -17.33 28.19
C GLU A 308 -7.94 -16.76 29.33
N LYS A 309 -8.01 -17.40 30.51
CA LYS A 309 -7.25 -16.96 31.69
C LYS A 309 -5.76 -17.18 31.49
N MET A 310 -5.34 -18.31 30.90
CA MET A 310 -3.95 -18.58 30.54
C MET A 310 -3.36 -17.46 29.67
N PHE A 311 -4.06 -17.09 28.58
CA PHE A 311 -3.57 -16.02 27.71
C PHE A 311 -3.63 -14.64 28.36
N ALA A 312 -4.58 -14.39 29.27
CA ALA A 312 -4.59 -13.15 30.06
C ALA A 312 -3.33 -13.03 30.93
N GLU A 313 -2.93 -14.11 31.61
CA GLU A 313 -1.69 -14.15 32.39
C GLU A 313 -0.45 -14.01 31.50
N PHE A 314 -0.41 -14.71 30.35
CA PHE A 314 0.71 -14.57 29.42
C PHE A 314 0.84 -13.15 28.88
N GLN A 315 -0.27 -12.44 28.65
CA GLN A 315 -0.26 -11.05 28.19
C GLN A 315 0.33 -10.07 29.22
N LEU A 316 0.21 -10.36 30.53
CA LEU A 316 0.85 -9.55 31.56
C LEU A 316 2.38 -9.57 31.46
N ILE A 317 2.94 -10.67 30.93
CA ILE A 317 4.38 -10.90 30.81
C ILE A 317 4.87 -10.50 29.41
N TYR A 318 4.25 -11.08 28.38
CA TYR A 318 4.65 -10.92 26.99
C TYR A 318 4.28 -9.55 26.45
N GLY A 319 3.19 -8.95 26.93
CA GLY A 319 2.51 -7.83 26.28
C GLY A 319 1.42 -8.34 25.33
N PRO A 320 1.07 -7.59 24.27
CA PRO A 320 -0.03 -7.95 23.38
C PRO A 320 0.16 -9.34 22.75
N ILE A 321 -0.78 -10.24 23.00
CA ILE A 321 -0.95 -11.52 22.29
C ILE A 321 -2.25 -11.40 21.51
N LEU A 322 -2.17 -11.49 20.18
CA LEU A 322 -3.30 -11.21 19.30
C LEU A 322 -4.10 -12.50 19.07
N GLN A 323 -5.36 -12.52 19.51
CA GLN A 323 -6.26 -13.64 19.27
C GLN A 323 -6.72 -13.67 17.81
N LEU A 324 -6.62 -14.83 17.18
CA LEU A 324 -7.19 -15.13 15.88
C LEU A 324 -8.52 -15.85 16.08
N ASP A 325 -9.59 -15.26 15.57
CA ASP A 325 -10.92 -15.87 15.61
C ASP A 325 -11.00 -17.03 14.61
N VAL A 326 -11.10 -18.25 15.15
CA VAL A 326 -11.29 -19.49 14.38
C VAL A 326 -12.57 -20.14 14.85
N LYS A 327 -13.62 -20.08 14.02
CA LYS A 327 -14.95 -20.63 14.37
C LYS A 327 -15.10 -22.12 14.04
N LYS A 328 -14.33 -22.59 13.06
CA LYS A 328 -14.34 -23.96 12.56
C LYS A 328 -12.90 -24.37 12.21
N PRO A 329 -12.57 -25.68 12.23
CA PRO A 329 -11.24 -26.15 11.86
C PRO A 329 -10.72 -25.57 10.52
N ASP A 330 -11.57 -25.55 9.49
CA ASP A 330 -11.22 -25.08 8.14
C ASP A 330 -10.96 -23.56 8.03
N ASP A 331 -11.24 -22.80 9.09
CA ASP A 331 -10.96 -21.36 9.15
C ASP A 331 -9.58 -21.06 9.73
N LEU A 332 -8.94 -22.03 10.41
CA LEU A 332 -7.64 -21.88 11.08
C LEU A 332 -6.60 -21.33 10.11
N MET A 333 -6.39 -22.02 9.00
CA MET A 333 -5.32 -21.71 8.07
C MET A 333 -5.64 -20.47 7.22
N LYS A 334 -6.92 -20.13 7.04
CA LYS A 334 -7.33 -18.85 6.44
C LYS A 334 -6.98 -17.68 7.36
N ALA A 335 -7.29 -17.80 8.66
CA ALA A 335 -6.95 -16.78 9.65
C ALA A 335 -5.43 -16.58 9.74
N VAL A 336 -4.66 -17.67 9.76
CA VAL A 336 -3.18 -17.61 9.76
C VAL A 336 -2.65 -16.96 8.49
N SER A 337 -3.10 -17.39 7.30
CA SER A 337 -2.66 -16.82 6.01
C SER A 337 -2.92 -15.31 5.93
N LYS A 338 -4.10 -14.90 6.37
CA LYS A 338 -4.53 -13.49 6.45
C LYS A 338 -3.58 -12.69 7.35
N THR A 339 -3.32 -13.20 8.55
CA THR A 339 -2.46 -12.57 9.55
C THR A 339 -1.01 -12.44 9.07
N VAL A 340 -0.42 -13.52 8.56
CA VAL A 340 0.96 -13.51 8.04
C VAL A 340 1.11 -12.49 6.93
N THR A 341 0.16 -12.48 5.99
CA THR A 341 0.16 -11.52 4.88
C THR A 341 0.05 -10.08 5.38
N GLN A 342 -0.84 -9.81 6.34
CA GLN A 342 -1.02 -8.48 6.93
C GLN A 342 0.24 -8.01 7.66
N THR A 343 0.90 -8.90 8.41
CA THR A 343 2.15 -8.59 9.11
C THR A 343 3.24 -8.18 8.14
N ILE A 344 3.46 -8.96 7.07
CA ILE A 344 4.47 -8.64 6.06
C ILE A 344 4.15 -7.31 5.38
N MET A 345 2.89 -7.08 4.98
CA MET A 345 2.46 -5.81 4.37
C MET A 345 2.69 -4.61 5.29
N THR A 346 2.40 -4.76 6.58
CA THR A 346 2.63 -3.72 7.59
C THR A 346 4.12 -3.40 7.71
N THR A 347 4.97 -4.43 7.76
CA THR A 347 6.44 -4.28 7.82
C THR A 347 7.00 -3.59 6.58
N ILE A 348 6.53 -3.96 5.37
CA ILE A 348 6.91 -3.31 4.11
C ILE A 348 6.47 -1.84 4.12
N ASN A 349 5.22 -1.55 4.48
CA ASN A 349 4.71 -0.18 4.52
C ASN A 349 5.50 0.70 5.49
N ASN A 350 5.80 0.19 6.68
CA ASN A 350 6.60 0.88 7.69
C ASN A 350 8.04 1.10 7.21
N THR A 351 8.64 0.10 6.57
CA THR A 351 10.01 0.25 6.06
C THR A 351 10.06 1.21 4.89
N MET A 352 9.10 1.19 3.98
CA MET A 352 9.00 2.18 2.89
C MET A 352 8.83 3.61 3.41
N SER A 353 8.21 3.76 4.58
CA SER A 353 8.12 5.05 5.27
C SER A 353 9.46 5.54 5.83
N THR A 354 10.38 4.63 6.17
CA THR A 354 11.69 4.92 6.79
C THR A 354 12.85 4.84 5.78
N PHE A 355 12.75 4.08 4.71
CA PHE A 355 13.83 3.97 3.71
C PHE A 355 13.98 5.25 2.88
N LYS A 356 12.88 5.99 2.71
CA LYS A 356 12.92 7.34 2.14
C LYS A 356 13.63 8.36 3.07
N THR A 357 14.41 7.96 4.08
CA THR A 357 14.64 8.84 5.24
C THR A 357 16.05 8.88 5.81
N THR A 358 17.06 8.50 5.03
CA THR A 358 18.48 8.75 5.34
C THR A 358 18.86 10.24 5.47
N GLU A 359 17.90 11.16 5.43
CA GLU A 359 18.08 12.61 5.44
C GLU A 359 17.65 13.23 6.78
N LYS A 360 18.14 14.45 7.05
CA LYS A 360 17.67 15.26 8.17
C LYS A 360 16.15 15.48 8.03
N ARG A 361 15.39 15.13 9.07
CA ARG A 361 13.94 15.27 9.13
C ARG A 361 13.58 16.36 10.12
N LYS A 362 12.53 17.11 9.81
CA LYS A 362 11.83 17.91 10.82
C LYS A 362 11.27 16.95 11.87
N LYS A 363 11.36 17.31 13.15
CA LYS A 363 10.82 16.53 14.26
C LYS A 363 9.81 17.39 15.00
N TYR A 364 8.55 16.96 14.97
CA TYR A 364 7.46 17.61 15.68
C TYR A 364 6.76 16.62 16.59
N ASN A 365 6.26 17.11 17.72
CA ASN A 365 5.38 16.34 18.59
C ASN A 365 3.96 16.39 18.01
N LEU A 366 3.30 15.23 17.93
CA LEU A 366 1.93 15.14 17.46
C LEU A 366 0.94 15.63 18.54
N SER A 367 -0.15 16.28 18.12
CA SER A 367 -1.27 16.65 18.98
C SER A 367 -2.60 16.48 18.25
N ASN A 368 -3.52 15.73 18.87
CA ASN A 368 -4.88 15.57 18.38
C ASN A 368 -5.84 16.67 18.85
N GLU A 369 -5.37 17.63 19.66
CA GLU A 369 -6.19 18.73 20.17
C GLU A 369 -6.67 19.63 19.02
N LYS A 370 -7.99 19.86 18.96
CA LYS A 370 -8.55 20.78 17.97
C LYS A 370 -8.15 22.21 18.32
N PRO A 371 -7.59 22.99 17.37
CA PRO A 371 -7.14 24.35 17.65
C PRO A 371 -8.33 25.28 17.92
N ASN A 372 -8.10 26.29 18.77
CA ASN A 372 -9.00 27.43 18.91
C ASN A 372 -8.68 28.46 17.82
N TRP A 373 -9.51 28.54 16.79
CA TRP A 373 -9.29 29.41 15.63
C TRP A 373 -9.32 30.91 15.96
N ASN A 374 -9.96 31.33 17.05
CA ASN A 374 -10.10 32.73 17.42
C ASN A 374 -8.79 33.36 17.94
N ILE A 375 -7.82 32.53 18.32
CA ILE A 375 -6.53 32.98 18.88
C ILE A 375 -5.35 32.74 17.93
N LEU A 376 -5.58 32.07 16.80
CA LEU A 376 -4.53 31.76 15.83
C LEU A 376 -4.39 32.87 14.80
N ASN A 377 -3.14 33.18 14.45
CA ASN A 377 -2.82 34.13 13.39
C ASN A 377 -3.42 33.70 12.05
N VAL A 378 -3.85 34.71 11.28
CA VAL A 378 -4.31 34.57 9.90
C VAL A 378 -3.19 35.06 8.99
N TYR A 379 -2.73 34.22 8.07
CA TYR A 379 -1.63 34.56 7.15
C TYR A 379 -2.16 34.76 5.73
N PRO A 380 -1.75 35.81 5.00
CA PRO A 380 -2.00 35.92 3.57
C PRO A 380 -1.19 34.86 2.81
N VAL A 381 -1.81 34.28 1.78
CA VAL A 381 -1.23 33.15 1.03
C VAL A 381 -1.51 33.25 -0.46
N THR A 382 -0.54 32.79 -1.24
CA THR A 382 -0.75 32.43 -2.65
C THR A 382 -1.18 30.97 -2.74
N ILE A 383 -2.25 30.74 -3.49
CA ILE A 383 -2.83 29.41 -3.76
C ILE A 383 -2.48 29.04 -5.19
N THR A 384 -1.94 27.84 -5.38
CA THR A 384 -1.57 27.30 -6.69
C THR A 384 -2.33 26.01 -6.94
N GLU A 385 -3.08 25.95 -8.04
CA GLU A 385 -3.85 24.79 -8.47
C GLU A 385 -3.40 24.31 -9.86
N PHE A 386 -3.58 23.02 -10.15
CA PHE A 386 -3.46 22.53 -11.53
C PHE A 386 -4.83 22.46 -12.18
N ILE A 387 -4.89 22.90 -13.44
CA ILE A 387 -6.07 22.77 -14.27
C ILE A 387 -6.18 21.31 -14.69
N LEU A 388 -7.33 20.70 -14.40
CA LEU A 388 -7.59 19.30 -14.76
C LEU A 388 -7.44 19.11 -16.28
N PRO A 389 -6.65 18.14 -16.75
CA PRO A 389 -6.47 17.89 -18.17
C PRO A 389 -7.78 17.44 -18.82
N LYS A 390 -7.91 17.66 -20.13
CA LYS A 390 -9.09 17.27 -20.92
C LYS A 390 -8.88 16.00 -21.75
N THR A 391 -7.62 15.58 -21.96
CA THR A 391 -7.25 14.46 -22.82
C THR A 391 -6.11 13.66 -22.20
N LEU A 392 -6.02 12.36 -22.53
CA LEU A 392 -4.91 11.50 -22.10
C LEU A 392 -3.56 12.01 -22.60
N ALA A 393 -3.51 12.58 -23.81
CA ALA A 393 -2.28 13.12 -24.39
C ALA A 393 -1.69 14.25 -23.53
N ALA A 394 -2.52 15.04 -22.85
CA ALA A 394 -2.07 16.14 -21.99
C ALA A 394 -1.23 15.65 -20.80
N LEU A 395 -1.42 14.41 -20.33
CA LEU A 395 -0.67 13.83 -19.21
C LEU A 395 0.83 13.70 -19.50
N PHE A 396 1.21 13.71 -20.77
CA PHE A 396 2.60 13.57 -21.20
C PHE A 396 3.31 14.91 -21.38
N HIS A 397 2.63 16.03 -21.13
CA HIS A 397 3.19 17.39 -21.16
C HIS A 397 3.06 18.06 -19.79
N PRO A 398 3.79 19.17 -19.52
CA PRO A 398 3.57 19.96 -18.31
C PRO A 398 2.12 20.45 -18.25
N LEU A 399 1.44 20.18 -17.13
CA LEU A 399 0.07 20.63 -16.91
C LEU A 399 0.02 22.13 -16.60
N PHE A 400 -1.08 22.77 -16.98
CA PHE A 400 -1.30 24.19 -16.73
C PHE A 400 -1.65 24.46 -15.26
N ILE A 401 -1.17 25.59 -14.76
CA ILE A 401 -1.33 26.01 -13.37
C ILE A 401 -2.15 27.30 -13.32
N GLY A 402 -3.09 27.37 -12.37
CA GLY A 402 -3.73 28.60 -11.93
C GLY A 402 -3.15 29.09 -10.61
N THR A 403 -3.13 30.41 -10.41
CA THR A 403 -2.74 31.01 -9.13
C THR A 403 -3.82 31.98 -8.66
N GLY A 404 -4.11 31.94 -7.37
CA GLY A 404 -5.02 32.86 -6.69
C GLY A 404 -4.44 33.34 -5.37
N GLN A 405 -5.15 34.24 -4.70
CA GLN A 405 -4.80 34.73 -3.37
C GLN A 405 -5.81 34.24 -2.34
N GLY A 406 -5.39 34.18 -1.08
CA GLY A 406 -6.25 33.78 0.02
C GLY A 406 -5.65 34.08 1.37
N ARG A 407 -6.27 33.53 2.41
CA ARG A 407 -5.76 33.56 3.79
C ARG A 407 -5.80 32.17 4.41
N MET A 408 -4.90 31.87 5.32
CA MET A 408 -4.86 30.60 6.04
C MET A 408 -4.78 30.76 7.55
N GLN A 409 -5.33 29.79 8.28
CA GLN A 409 -5.02 29.51 9.67
C GLN A 409 -4.60 28.05 9.82
N ILE A 410 -3.58 27.77 10.61
CA ILE A 410 -3.02 26.43 10.77
C ILE A 410 -2.72 26.16 12.25
N ALA A 411 -2.97 24.93 12.69
CA ALA A 411 -2.61 24.48 14.04
C ALA A 411 -1.10 24.56 14.28
N SER A 412 -0.69 24.84 15.51
CA SER A 412 0.72 24.93 15.89
C SER A 412 1.47 23.59 15.89
N LYS A 413 0.73 22.47 15.99
CA LYS A 413 1.28 21.11 16.00
C LYS A 413 0.54 20.23 14.99
N PRO A 414 1.23 19.29 14.32
CA PRO A 414 0.57 18.32 13.45
C PRO A 414 -0.21 17.31 14.30
N PHE A 415 -1.32 16.79 13.77
CA PHE A 415 -2.11 15.74 14.43
C PHE A 415 -1.76 14.34 13.92
N ALA A 416 -1.19 14.24 12.71
CA ALA A 416 -0.77 12.97 12.14
C ALA A 416 0.54 13.11 11.35
N GLN A 417 1.21 11.98 11.14
CA GLN A 417 2.44 11.88 10.37
C GLN A 417 2.36 10.68 9.43
N GLY A 418 2.59 10.91 8.14
CA GLY A 418 2.81 9.87 7.15
C GLY A 418 4.29 9.63 6.86
N SER A 419 4.59 8.90 5.78
CA SER A 419 5.97 8.61 5.35
C SER A 419 6.72 9.85 4.87
N LEU A 420 6.01 10.76 4.18
CA LEU A 420 6.59 11.93 3.53
C LEU A 420 6.10 13.26 4.11
N ARG A 421 4.93 13.29 4.77
CA ARG A 421 4.26 14.53 5.18
C ARG A 421 3.71 14.46 6.61
N TYR A 422 3.78 15.59 7.32
CA TYR A 422 2.97 15.88 8.50
C TYR A 422 1.62 16.43 8.08
N ALA A 423 0.58 16.19 8.88
CA ALA A 423 -0.76 16.71 8.66
C ALA A 423 -1.20 17.61 9.83
N TYR A 424 -1.67 18.81 9.51
CA TYR A 424 -2.10 19.83 10.45
C TYR A 424 -3.58 20.15 10.25
N TYR A 425 -4.29 20.44 11.34
CA TYR A 425 -5.60 21.04 11.23
C TYR A 425 -5.49 22.45 10.64
N GLY A 426 -6.40 22.79 9.72
CA GLY A 426 -6.38 24.07 9.04
C GLY A 426 -7.74 24.67 8.72
N GLN A 427 -7.73 25.97 8.48
CA GLN A 427 -8.77 26.70 7.78
C GLN A 427 -8.17 27.46 6.60
N LEU A 428 -8.86 27.44 5.45
CA LEU A 428 -8.46 28.16 4.23
C LEU A 428 -9.60 29.08 3.79
N PHE A 429 -9.23 30.29 3.39
CA PHE A 429 -10.14 31.36 2.97
C PHE A 429 -9.69 31.81 1.57
N TYR A 430 -10.48 31.50 0.55
CA TYR A 430 -10.10 31.75 -0.85
C TYR A 430 -10.47 33.14 -1.36
N ASP A 431 -11.10 33.98 -0.52
CA ASP A 431 -11.51 35.37 -0.79
C ASP A 431 -12.27 35.88 0.48
N ALA A 432 -13.35 36.66 0.31
CA ALA A 432 -14.37 36.95 1.32
C ALA A 432 -15.29 35.75 1.65
N SER A 433 -14.99 34.56 1.13
CA SER A 433 -15.75 33.34 1.39
C SER A 433 -15.57 32.84 2.84
N PRO A 434 -16.55 32.12 3.41
CA PRO A 434 -16.40 31.47 4.71
C PRO A 434 -15.21 30.51 4.76
N ALA A 435 -14.64 30.34 5.96
CA ALA A 435 -13.54 29.40 6.22
C ALA A 435 -13.90 27.98 5.77
N VAL A 436 -13.02 27.36 4.99
CA VAL A 436 -13.12 25.94 4.64
C VAL A 436 -12.20 25.14 5.56
N PRO A 437 -12.72 24.17 6.33
CA PRO A 437 -11.87 23.24 7.09
C PRO A 437 -11.03 22.39 6.13
N VAL A 438 -9.72 22.41 6.33
CA VAL A 438 -8.75 21.70 5.49
C VAL A 438 -7.70 20.98 6.34
N VAL A 439 -6.96 20.10 5.70
CA VAL A 439 -5.73 19.51 6.23
C VAL A 439 -4.56 20.13 5.46
N TYR A 440 -3.66 20.82 6.18
CA TYR A 440 -2.39 21.27 5.62
C TYR A 440 -1.36 20.14 5.76
N LYS A 441 -0.69 19.80 4.66
CA LYS A 441 0.34 18.77 4.61
C LYS A 441 1.71 19.38 4.33
N GLU A 442 2.63 19.18 5.26
CA GLU A 442 4.01 19.68 5.17
C GLU A 442 4.99 18.52 4.94
N LEU A 443 5.91 18.64 3.98
CA LEU A 443 6.98 17.67 3.73
C LEU A 443 7.92 17.56 4.95
N ILE A 444 8.19 16.32 5.34
CA ILE A 444 9.00 15.96 6.53
C ILE A 444 10.50 16.24 6.31
N SER A 445 10.98 16.20 5.07
CA SER A 445 12.41 16.40 4.79
C SER A 445 12.85 17.81 5.16
N ALA A 446 14.00 17.92 5.83
CA ALA A 446 14.67 19.20 6.05
C ALA A 446 15.64 19.54 4.91
N ASP A 447 15.89 18.61 3.97
CA ASP A 447 16.63 18.88 2.75
C ASP A 447 15.76 19.72 1.81
N THR A 448 16.25 20.90 1.43
CA THR A 448 15.54 21.86 0.59
C THR A 448 15.26 21.32 -0.82
N ARG A 449 16.00 20.33 -1.31
CA ARG A 449 15.69 19.67 -2.59
C ARG A 449 14.34 18.97 -2.54
N TYR A 450 14.08 18.24 -1.45
CA TYR A 450 12.87 17.45 -1.23
C TYR A 450 11.81 18.17 -0.39
N ASN A 451 12.08 19.42 -0.01
CA ASN A 451 11.14 20.35 0.61
C ASN A 451 11.23 21.70 -0.11
N SER A 452 10.93 21.68 -1.41
CA SER A 452 10.88 22.86 -2.29
C SER A 452 9.51 23.00 -2.94
N PHE A 453 9.19 24.19 -3.44
CA PHE A 453 7.98 24.41 -4.24
C PHE A 453 7.88 23.43 -5.42
N THR A 454 9.00 23.09 -6.05
CA THR A 454 9.07 22.08 -7.12
C THR A 454 8.62 20.69 -6.64
N ALA A 455 9.03 20.27 -5.45
CA ALA A 455 8.61 18.99 -4.86
C ALA A 455 7.09 18.98 -4.61
N TYR A 456 6.55 20.05 -4.01
CA TYR A 456 5.10 20.21 -3.83
C TYR A 456 4.35 20.22 -5.16
N LYS A 457 4.84 20.96 -6.16
CA LYS A 457 4.28 20.99 -7.52
C LYS A 457 4.21 19.61 -8.14
N GLN A 458 5.26 18.80 -8.01
CA GLN A 458 5.25 17.42 -8.52
C GLN A 458 4.24 16.55 -7.77
N HIS A 459 4.15 16.64 -6.45
CA HIS A 459 3.14 15.93 -5.67
C HIS A 459 1.71 16.31 -6.11
N LEU A 460 1.46 17.60 -6.35
CA LEU A 460 0.16 18.06 -6.80
C LEU A 460 -0.15 17.62 -8.24
N GLU A 461 0.83 17.66 -9.15
CA GLU A 461 0.66 17.18 -10.53
C GLU A 461 0.29 15.69 -10.56
N ILE A 462 0.97 14.86 -9.75
CA ILE A 462 0.64 13.44 -9.55
C ILE A 462 -0.81 13.27 -9.11
N HIS A 463 -1.24 14.11 -8.15
CA HIS A 463 -2.60 14.08 -7.60
C HIS A 463 -3.65 14.39 -8.68
N VAL A 464 -3.42 15.41 -9.50
CA VAL A 464 -4.32 15.79 -10.60
C VAL A 464 -4.35 14.74 -11.72
N ILE A 465 -3.23 14.09 -12.04
CA ILE A 465 -3.19 12.98 -12.99
C ILE A 465 -4.07 11.82 -12.48
N ALA A 466 -3.94 11.45 -11.21
CA ALA A 466 -4.74 10.40 -10.60
C ALA A 466 -6.24 10.76 -10.56
N GLN A 467 -6.58 12.02 -10.25
CA GLN A 467 -7.95 12.52 -10.29
C GLN A 467 -8.55 12.38 -11.70
N PHE A 468 -7.85 12.84 -12.73
CA PHE A 468 -8.29 12.75 -14.12
C PHE A 468 -8.49 11.28 -14.56
N LEU A 469 -7.53 10.40 -14.26
CA LEU A 469 -7.64 8.99 -14.61
C LEU A 469 -8.79 8.30 -13.85
N ALA A 470 -9.06 8.67 -12.60
CA ALA A 470 -10.20 8.16 -11.85
C ALA A 470 -11.54 8.57 -12.49
N GLU A 471 -11.66 9.82 -12.98
CA GLU A 471 -12.86 10.27 -13.70
C GLU A 471 -13.08 9.48 -14.98
N LEU A 472 -12.04 9.24 -15.78
CA LEU A 472 -12.12 8.43 -16.98
C LEU A 472 -12.44 6.95 -16.66
N PHE A 473 -11.82 6.39 -15.62
CA PHE A 473 -12.12 5.03 -15.15
C PHE A 473 -13.58 4.88 -14.75
N ASN A 474 -14.12 5.84 -13.97
CA ASN A 474 -15.53 5.82 -13.58
C ASN A 474 -16.45 5.83 -14.81
N GLN A 475 -16.12 6.59 -15.85
CA GLN A 475 -16.86 6.59 -17.11
C GLN A 475 -16.76 5.25 -17.83
N ALA A 476 -15.57 4.65 -17.93
CA ALA A 476 -15.35 3.36 -18.55
C ALA A 476 -16.11 2.24 -17.81
N GLN A 477 -16.01 2.22 -16.47
CA GLN A 477 -16.67 1.25 -15.61
C GLN A 477 -18.20 1.29 -15.76
N LYS A 478 -18.80 2.49 -15.77
CA LYS A 478 -20.26 2.66 -15.93
C LYS A 478 -20.79 2.16 -17.27
N LYS A 479 -19.96 2.06 -18.31
CA LYS A 479 -20.37 1.53 -19.61
C LYS A 479 -20.55 0.01 -19.60
N VAL A 480 -19.84 -0.70 -18.72
CA VAL A 480 -19.74 -2.17 -18.75
C VAL A 480 -20.19 -2.85 -17.45
N ILE A 481 -20.40 -2.09 -16.36
CA ILE A 481 -20.81 -2.59 -15.05
C ILE A 481 -22.00 -1.77 -14.53
N ARG A 482 -23.05 -2.45 -14.08
CA ARG A 482 -24.18 -1.85 -13.36
C ARG A 482 -23.80 -1.65 -11.89
N ASN A 483 -24.38 -0.66 -11.21
CA ASN A 483 -24.19 -0.43 -9.77
C ASN A 483 -22.74 -0.25 -9.30
N VAL A 484 -21.99 0.63 -9.98
CA VAL A 484 -20.57 0.86 -9.67
C VAL A 484 -20.32 1.57 -8.34
N ILE A 485 -19.21 1.22 -7.68
CA ILE A 485 -18.57 2.09 -6.68
C ILE A 485 -17.60 3.01 -7.42
N GLU A 486 -17.77 4.32 -7.28
CA GLU A 486 -16.91 5.31 -7.97
C GLU A 486 -15.62 5.59 -7.18
N ILE A 487 -14.56 5.94 -7.90
CA ILE A 487 -13.32 6.44 -7.30
C ILE A 487 -13.29 7.95 -7.42
N VAL A 488 -13.13 8.66 -6.31
CA VAL A 488 -13.05 10.12 -6.27
C VAL A 488 -11.85 10.52 -5.44
N TYR A 489 -10.89 11.21 -6.06
CA TYR A 489 -9.81 11.85 -5.33
C TYR A 489 -10.30 13.16 -4.70
N ALA A 490 -9.89 13.43 -3.47
CA ALA A 490 -10.08 14.73 -2.83
C ALA A 490 -9.46 15.83 -3.69
N ASP A 491 -10.04 17.03 -3.69
CA ASP A 491 -9.36 18.16 -4.34
C ASP A 491 -8.14 18.56 -3.50
N ALA A 492 -7.07 18.97 -4.18
CA ALA A 492 -5.83 19.40 -3.55
C ALA A 492 -5.25 20.63 -4.25
N ASP A 493 -4.60 21.50 -3.48
CA ASP A 493 -3.88 22.69 -3.95
C ASP A 493 -2.55 22.84 -3.21
N ILE A 494 -1.73 23.79 -3.64
CA ILE A 494 -0.55 24.25 -2.90
C ILE A 494 -0.85 25.63 -2.30
N VAL A 495 -0.52 25.80 -1.03
CA VAL A 495 -0.64 27.06 -0.31
C VAL A 495 0.75 27.47 0.17
N GLN A 496 1.16 28.69 -0.18
CA GLN A 496 2.42 29.29 0.24
C GLN A 496 2.16 30.62 0.95
N GLN A 497 2.76 30.81 2.13
CA GLN A 497 2.65 32.09 2.84
C GLN A 497 3.40 33.20 2.10
N GLU A 498 2.79 34.38 2.02
CA GLU A 498 3.44 35.55 1.40
C GLU A 498 4.56 36.12 2.28
N GLU A 499 4.35 36.12 3.61
CA GLU A 499 5.30 36.67 4.58
C GLU A 499 6.53 35.77 4.79
N ASP A 500 6.36 34.45 4.70
CA ASP A 500 7.44 33.46 4.75
C ASP A 500 7.27 32.44 3.61
N PRO A 501 7.87 32.70 2.43
CA PRO A 501 7.78 31.80 1.27
C PRO A 501 8.37 30.41 1.50
N THR A 502 9.07 30.15 2.61
CA THR A 502 9.53 28.81 2.96
C THR A 502 8.42 27.93 3.55
N LYS A 503 7.30 28.55 3.97
CA LYS A 503 6.10 27.87 4.48
C LYS A 503 5.18 27.51 3.33
N ILE A 504 5.41 26.32 2.79
CA ILE A 504 4.64 25.74 1.70
C ILE A 504 3.93 24.50 2.23
N TYR A 505 2.67 24.35 1.87
CA TYR A 505 1.83 23.22 2.25
C TYR A 505 1.06 22.72 1.04
N GLN A 506 0.83 21.41 0.95
CA GLN A 506 -0.27 20.88 0.13
C GLN A 506 -1.53 20.89 0.98
N VAL A 507 -2.65 21.33 0.44
CA VAL A 507 -3.94 21.35 1.14
C VAL A 507 -4.91 20.39 0.51
N GLU A 508 -5.78 19.83 1.33
CA GLU A 508 -6.94 19.06 0.89
C GLU A 508 -8.07 19.20 1.91
N ARG A 509 -9.26 18.77 1.54
CA ARG A 509 -10.34 18.65 2.52
C ARG A 509 -10.11 17.49 3.48
N ARG A 510 -10.56 17.68 4.71
CA ARG A 510 -10.46 16.67 5.77
C ARG A 510 -11.40 15.50 5.50
N LEU A 511 -10.84 14.29 5.48
CA LEU A 511 -11.57 13.05 5.70
C LEU A 511 -11.75 12.84 7.22
N HIS A 512 -12.96 12.51 7.66
CA HIS A 512 -13.30 12.35 9.07
C HIS A 512 -13.18 10.90 9.54
N GLN A 513 -13.30 9.93 8.63
CA GLN A 513 -13.16 8.51 8.92
C GLN A 513 -11.68 8.06 8.91
N PRO A 514 -11.34 6.97 9.63
CA PRO A 514 -10.02 6.36 9.54
C PRO A 514 -9.67 5.98 8.10
N MET A 515 -8.50 6.41 7.65
CA MET A 515 -8.00 6.10 6.31
C MET A 515 -7.49 4.67 6.24
N GLN A 516 -7.72 4.02 5.10
CA GLN A 516 -7.20 2.70 4.76
C GLN A 516 -6.33 2.79 3.50
N LYS A 517 -5.30 1.94 3.41
CA LYS A 517 -4.47 1.76 2.22
C LYS A 517 -4.77 0.40 1.59
N TRP A 518 -5.23 0.38 0.35
CA TRP A 518 -5.61 -0.84 -0.39
C TRP A 518 -4.48 -1.43 -1.23
N ASN A 519 -3.56 -0.61 -1.70
CA ASN A 519 -2.28 -1.04 -2.25
C ASN A 519 -1.20 0.00 -1.96
N ASN A 520 0.07 -0.35 -2.15
CA ASN A 520 1.19 0.56 -2.02
C ASN A 520 1.95 0.72 -3.34
N ASN A 521 2.99 1.55 -3.36
CA ASN A 521 3.79 1.82 -4.54
C ASN A 521 4.93 0.80 -4.79
N CYS A 522 4.87 -0.39 -4.20
CA CYS A 522 5.89 -1.45 -4.25
C CYS A 522 5.28 -2.87 -4.33
N GLY A 523 4.08 -3.02 -4.90
CA GLY A 523 3.42 -4.33 -5.04
C GLY A 523 2.76 -4.88 -3.77
N GLY A 524 2.63 -4.07 -2.71
CA GLY A 524 1.84 -4.43 -1.54
C GLY A 524 0.35 -4.26 -1.81
N VAL A 525 -0.46 -5.21 -1.33
CA VAL A 525 -1.91 -5.23 -1.48
C VAL A 525 -2.59 -5.57 -0.15
N HIS A 526 -3.68 -4.89 0.14
CA HIS A 526 -4.48 -5.17 1.33
C HIS A 526 -5.35 -6.41 1.08
N THR A 527 -5.02 -7.52 1.72
CA THR A 527 -5.70 -8.81 1.49
C THR A 527 -6.98 -8.97 2.30
N VAL A 528 -7.08 -8.28 3.44
CA VAL A 528 -8.23 -8.39 4.35
C VAL A 528 -9.49 -7.74 3.78
N ASP A 529 -9.38 -6.49 3.39
CA ASP A 529 -10.41 -5.74 2.66
C ASP A 529 -9.87 -5.49 1.25
N TYR A 530 -9.79 -6.58 0.48
CA TYR A 530 -9.34 -6.53 -0.91
C TYR A 530 -10.42 -5.87 -1.77
N SER A 531 -10.05 -4.84 -2.53
CA SER A 531 -10.95 -4.16 -3.46
C SER A 531 -10.62 -4.49 -4.91
N THR A 532 -11.48 -5.30 -5.54
CA THR A 532 -11.37 -5.64 -6.97
C THR A 532 -11.47 -4.41 -7.87
N VAL A 533 -12.24 -3.39 -7.47
CA VAL A 533 -12.39 -2.10 -8.19
C VAL A 533 -11.09 -1.30 -8.14
N LEU A 534 -10.50 -1.14 -6.95
CA LEU A 534 -9.25 -0.38 -6.81
C LEU A 534 -8.07 -1.09 -7.48
N GLN A 535 -7.98 -2.42 -7.40
CA GLN A 535 -6.95 -3.16 -8.15
C GLN A 535 -7.17 -3.08 -9.67
N ALA A 536 -8.42 -3.13 -10.13
CA ALA A 536 -8.74 -2.93 -11.54
C ALA A 536 -8.43 -1.50 -12.02
N PHE A 537 -8.60 -0.49 -11.16
CA PHE A 537 -8.24 0.89 -11.48
C PHE A 537 -6.73 1.03 -11.75
N SER A 538 -5.87 0.55 -10.86
CA SER A 538 -4.42 0.55 -11.09
C SER A 538 -4.04 -0.14 -12.41
N HIS A 539 -4.60 -1.32 -12.68
CA HIS A 539 -4.40 -2.03 -13.95
C HIS A 539 -4.92 -1.23 -15.16
N TRP A 540 -6.14 -0.71 -15.08
CA TRP A 540 -6.76 0.08 -16.15
C TRP A 540 -5.93 1.33 -16.47
N THR A 541 -5.37 2.03 -15.48
CA THR A 541 -4.50 3.19 -15.76
C THR A 541 -3.26 2.82 -16.58
N HIS A 542 -2.65 1.66 -16.30
CA HIS A 542 -1.56 1.13 -17.11
C HIS A 542 -2.01 0.79 -18.53
N HIS A 543 -3.14 0.10 -18.68
CA HIS A 543 -3.68 -0.25 -19.99
C HIS A 543 -4.02 0.99 -20.83
N GLU A 544 -4.83 1.90 -20.29
CA GLU A 544 -5.34 3.08 -20.99
C GLU A 544 -4.23 4.06 -21.39
N THR A 545 -3.12 4.09 -20.64
CA THR A 545 -1.96 4.93 -20.95
C THR A 545 -0.90 4.19 -21.77
N ALA A 546 -1.22 3.03 -22.35
CA ALA A 546 -0.31 2.20 -23.15
C ALA A 546 0.98 1.81 -22.41
N GLY A 547 0.84 1.50 -21.11
CA GLY A 547 1.92 1.07 -20.23
C GLY A 547 2.80 2.18 -19.65
N ARG A 548 2.45 3.45 -19.90
CA ARG A 548 3.32 4.58 -19.57
C ARG A 548 3.12 5.13 -18.17
N ILE A 549 1.91 5.01 -17.61
CA ILE A 549 1.55 5.50 -16.27
C ILE A 549 0.77 4.42 -15.51
N MET A 550 1.06 4.24 -14.24
CA MET A 550 0.25 3.42 -13.34
C MET A 550 0.00 4.16 -12.04
N VAL A 551 -1.27 4.33 -11.67
CA VAL A 551 -1.67 4.92 -10.38
C VAL A 551 -1.69 3.84 -9.31
N VAL A 552 -0.99 4.08 -8.20
CA VAL A 552 -0.81 3.17 -7.06
C VAL A 552 -0.85 3.96 -5.75
N ASP A 553 -0.58 3.30 -4.63
CA ASP A 553 -0.72 3.87 -3.27
C ASP A 553 -2.16 4.35 -3.02
N LEU A 554 -3.13 3.54 -3.45
CA LEU A 554 -4.55 3.83 -3.34
C LEU A 554 -4.96 3.77 -1.86
N GLN A 555 -5.22 4.96 -1.29
CA GLN A 555 -5.55 5.11 0.13
C GLN A 555 -6.60 6.20 0.35
N GLY A 556 -7.41 6.05 1.39
CA GLY A 556 -8.57 6.91 1.66
C GLY A 556 -9.67 6.22 2.45
N VAL A 557 -10.93 6.58 2.18
CA VAL A 557 -12.12 6.09 2.90
C VAL A 557 -13.09 5.45 1.92
N LYS A 558 -13.69 4.32 2.29
CA LYS A 558 -14.80 3.70 1.55
C LYS A 558 -16.13 4.17 2.14
N SER A 559 -16.85 5.05 1.43
CA SER A 559 -18.22 5.45 1.77
C SER A 559 -19.20 4.47 1.14
N LEU A 560 -19.81 3.61 1.97
CA LEU A 560 -20.86 2.69 1.52
C LEU A 560 -22.17 3.43 1.21
N ILE A 561 -22.44 4.54 1.89
CA ILE A 561 -23.63 5.36 1.70
C ILE A 561 -23.61 6.01 0.31
N ASP A 562 -22.49 6.63 -0.06
CA ASP A 562 -22.36 7.28 -1.37
C ASP A 562 -21.97 6.31 -2.49
N LYS A 563 -21.64 5.07 -2.15
CA LYS A 563 -21.00 4.07 -3.03
C LYS A 563 -19.73 4.65 -3.68
N LYS A 564 -18.79 5.14 -2.86
CA LYS A 564 -17.54 5.75 -3.34
C LYS A 564 -16.32 5.37 -2.53
N TYR A 565 -15.19 5.34 -3.21
CA TYR A 565 -13.87 5.45 -2.62
C TYR A 565 -13.44 6.92 -2.67
N LEU A 566 -13.29 7.54 -1.50
CA LEU A 566 -12.77 8.90 -1.34
C LEU A 566 -11.27 8.79 -1.08
N LEU A 567 -10.47 8.97 -2.13
CA LEU A 567 -9.03 8.74 -2.11
C LEU A 567 -8.22 10.04 -1.94
N THR A 568 -6.99 9.90 -1.45
CA THR A 568 -6.00 10.98 -1.41
C THR A 568 -4.58 10.41 -1.52
N ASP A 569 -3.60 11.28 -1.69
CA ASP A 569 -2.17 10.98 -1.66
C ASP A 569 -1.75 9.84 -2.59
N PRO A 570 -2.11 9.91 -3.88
CA PRO A 570 -1.70 8.89 -4.83
C PRO A 570 -0.19 8.90 -5.04
N ALA A 571 0.32 7.76 -5.46
CA ALA A 571 1.59 7.65 -6.16
C ALA A 571 1.34 7.26 -7.61
N ILE A 572 2.29 7.62 -8.47
CA ILE A 572 2.32 7.09 -9.83
C ILE A 572 3.67 6.45 -10.10
N HIS A 573 3.64 5.37 -10.86
CA HIS A 573 4.79 4.92 -11.62
C HIS A 573 4.68 5.49 -13.03
N PHE A 574 5.77 6.06 -13.51
CA PHE A 574 5.86 6.68 -14.83
C PHE A 574 7.05 6.06 -15.57
N GLU A 575 6.89 5.72 -16.84
CA GLU A 575 7.94 5.03 -17.63
C GLU A 575 9.30 5.73 -17.54
N ASP A 576 9.27 7.07 -17.63
CA ASP A 576 10.41 7.94 -17.39
C ASP A 576 10.60 8.16 -15.89
N ILE A 577 11.63 7.53 -15.35
CA ILE A 577 12.00 7.60 -13.93
C ILE A 577 12.50 8.98 -13.49
N ARG A 578 12.81 9.88 -14.44
CA ARG A 578 13.22 11.26 -14.16
C ARG A 578 12.02 12.14 -13.82
N ARG A 579 10.84 11.80 -14.36
CA ARG A 579 9.60 12.53 -14.08
C ARG A 579 9.19 12.27 -12.64
N TYR A 580 8.86 13.35 -11.93
CA TYR A 580 8.48 13.33 -10.52
C TYR A 580 9.56 12.83 -9.55
N ARG A 581 10.85 13.03 -9.87
CA ARG A 581 11.97 12.57 -9.04
C ARG A 581 11.96 13.17 -7.63
N GLU A 582 11.60 14.44 -7.46
CA GLU A 582 11.51 15.09 -6.15
C GLU A 582 10.37 14.55 -5.29
N ALA A 583 9.33 13.96 -5.90
CA ALA A 583 8.23 13.31 -5.19
C ALA A 583 8.58 11.90 -4.66
N ARG A 584 9.62 11.26 -5.20
CA ARG A 584 10.25 10.01 -4.71
C ARG A 584 9.37 8.76 -4.67
N THR A 585 8.15 8.83 -5.18
CA THR A 585 7.19 7.71 -5.22
C THR A 585 7.26 6.93 -6.54
N ASN A 586 7.83 7.53 -7.59
CA ASN A 586 8.00 6.92 -8.91
C ASN A 586 9.11 5.86 -8.92
N LEU A 587 8.75 4.58 -9.02
CA LEU A 587 9.67 3.45 -9.21
C LEU A 587 9.71 2.94 -10.66
N GLY A 588 9.10 3.70 -11.58
CA GLY A 588 8.99 3.41 -13.01
C GLY A 588 8.47 2.02 -13.32
N VAL A 589 8.95 1.47 -14.43
CA VAL A 589 8.56 0.15 -14.93
C VAL A 589 8.80 -0.96 -13.90
N LYS A 590 9.83 -0.84 -13.06
CA LYS A 590 10.07 -1.83 -11.99
C LYS A 590 8.95 -1.83 -10.95
N GLY A 591 8.49 -0.65 -10.53
CA GLY A 591 7.32 -0.53 -9.66
C GLY A 591 6.04 -1.09 -10.29
N MET A 592 5.82 -0.83 -11.58
CA MET A 592 4.68 -1.40 -12.32
C MET A 592 4.72 -2.93 -12.33
N LYS A 593 5.91 -3.52 -12.54
CA LYS A 593 6.11 -4.97 -12.46
C LYS A 593 5.79 -5.51 -11.06
N GLU A 594 6.19 -4.81 -10.00
CA GLU A 594 5.85 -5.21 -8.63
C GLU A 594 4.34 -5.17 -8.36
N PHE A 595 3.61 -4.21 -8.92
CA PHE A 595 2.14 -4.23 -8.85
C PHE A 595 1.56 -5.46 -9.57
N PHE A 596 1.94 -5.69 -10.83
CA PHE A 596 1.42 -6.81 -11.61
C PHE A 596 1.76 -8.17 -11.00
N ARG A 597 2.92 -8.26 -10.34
CA ARG A 597 3.36 -9.44 -9.60
C ARG A 597 2.30 -9.95 -8.61
N THR A 598 1.64 -9.05 -7.89
CA THR A 598 0.60 -9.41 -6.91
C THR A 598 -0.82 -9.23 -7.43
N HIS A 599 -0.98 -8.57 -8.58
CA HIS A 599 -2.28 -8.30 -9.17
C HIS A 599 -2.94 -9.59 -9.66
N VAL A 600 -4.26 -9.64 -9.55
CA VAL A 600 -5.09 -10.71 -10.07
C VAL A 600 -6.24 -10.06 -10.79
N CYS A 601 -6.41 -10.37 -12.08
CA CYS A 601 -7.51 -9.83 -12.85
C CYS A 601 -8.85 -10.32 -12.28
N SER A 602 -9.67 -9.37 -11.85
CA SER A 602 -11.02 -9.63 -11.36
C SER A 602 -12.05 -9.59 -12.50
N ALA A 603 -13.32 -9.89 -12.20
CA ALA A 603 -14.43 -9.69 -13.14
C ALA A 603 -14.52 -8.24 -13.65
N VAL A 604 -14.12 -7.25 -12.83
CA VAL A 604 -14.03 -5.84 -13.23
C VAL A 604 -13.01 -5.66 -14.36
N CYS A 605 -11.82 -6.26 -14.24
CA CYS A 605 -10.77 -6.21 -15.26
C CYS A 605 -11.26 -6.84 -16.57
N GLN A 606 -11.93 -8.00 -16.47
CA GLN A 606 -12.44 -8.73 -17.63
C GLN A 606 -13.53 -7.94 -18.36
N ARG A 607 -14.49 -7.36 -17.63
CA ARG A 607 -15.57 -6.54 -18.22
C ARG A 607 -15.03 -5.26 -18.88
N LEU A 608 -13.93 -4.71 -18.37
CA LEU A 608 -13.23 -3.58 -18.97
C LEU A 608 -12.35 -3.97 -20.17
N GLY A 609 -12.27 -5.25 -20.52
CA GLY A 609 -11.46 -5.72 -21.65
C GLY A 609 -9.94 -5.61 -21.42
N LEU A 610 -9.51 -5.60 -20.16
CA LEU A 610 -8.08 -5.44 -19.83
C LEU A 610 -7.29 -6.69 -20.22
N GLU A 611 -6.17 -6.49 -20.91
CA GLU A 611 -5.25 -7.57 -21.26
C GLU A 611 -4.66 -8.19 -20.00
N LYS A 612 -4.70 -9.52 -19.90
CA LYS A 612 -3.99 -10.22 -18.83
C LYS A 612 -2.49 -10.06 -19.04
N VAL A 613 -1.85 -9.26 -18.19
CA VAL A 613 -0.41 -9.30 -18.03
C VAL A 613 -0.05 -10.68 -17.48
N LYS A 614 0.87 -11.40 -18.13
CA LYS A 614 1.32 -12.72 -17.67
C LYS A 614 1.93 -12.58 -16.27
N ASN A 615 1.19 -13.04 -15.26
CA ASN A 615 1.64 -13.04 -13.87
C ASN A 615 2.30 -14.38 -13.53
N GLU A 616 3.23 -14.36 -12.57
CA GLU A 616 3.86 -15.56 -12.02
C GLU A 616 2.99 -16.23 -10.92
N VAL A 617 1.86 -15.62 -10.54
CA VAL A 617 0.97 -16.10 -9.48
C VAL A 617 -0.15 -16.98 -10.06
N ASP A 618 -0.28 -18.21 -9.58
CA ASP A 618 -1.35 -19.16 -9.95
C ASP A 618 -2.74 -18.57 -9.65
N GLU A 619 -3.64 -18.61 -10.63
CA GLU A 619 -5.01 -18.09 -10.52
C GLU A 619 -5.81 -18.76 -9.40
N ASN A 620 -5.52 -20.02 -9.05
CA ASN A 620 -6.20 -20.73 -7.97
C ASN A 620 -5.81 -20.18 -6.58
N ILE A 621 -4.51 -19.92 -6.36
CA ILE A 621 -3.98 -19.34 -5.12
C ILE A 621 -4.54 -17.93 -4.92
N ALA A 622 -4.53 -17.15 -5.99
CA ALA A 622 -5.12 -15.83 -6.06
C ALA A 622 -6.62 -15.82 -5.70
N ASN A 623 -7.39 -16.75 -6.26
CA ASN A 623 -8.82 -16.89 -5.98
C ASN A 623 -9.09 -17.27 -4.53
N GLU A 624 -8.22 -18.03 -3.87
CA GLU A 624 -8.37 -18.40 -2.46
C GLU A 624 -7.98 -17.25 -1.51
N LEU A 625 -7.01 -16.43 -1.90
CA LEU A 625 -6.48 -15.32 -1.11
C LEU A 625 -7.33 -14.06 -1.11
N TYR A 626 -7.85 -13.71 -2.27
CA TYR A 626 -8.52 -12.45 -2.52
C TYR A 626 -10.03 -12.59 -2.59
N ARG A 627 -10.55 -13.83 -2.46
CA ARG A 627 -11.97 -14.02 -2.17
C ARG A 627 -12.22 -13.62 -0.73
N PRO A 628 -13.09 -12.64 -0.50
CA PRO A 628 -13.61 -12.42 0.83
C PRO A 628 -14.27 -13.71 1.29
N GLY A 629 -13.97 -14.15 2.51
CA GLY A 629 -14.73 -15.20 3.17
C GLY A 629 -16.22 -14.88 3.05
N GLY A 630 -16.94 -15.70 2.27
CA GLY A 630 -18.37 -15.56 2.06
C GLY A 630 -18.82 -14.52 1.03
N ILE A 631 -18.17 -14.42 -0.14
CA ILE A 631 -18.68 -13.62 -1.27
C ILE A 631 -18.96 -14.50 -2.51
N THR A 632 -19.79 -15.52 -2.31
CA THR A 632 -20.83 -15.83 -3.29
C THR A 632 -22.05 -14.93 -3.13
N LYS A 633 -22.15 -14.14 -2.04
CA LYS A 633 -23.29 -13.25 -1.79
C LYS A 633 -23.18 -11.82 -2.31
N ILE A 634 -21.99 -11.18 -2.36
CA ILE A 634 -21.90 -9.80 -2.91
C ILE A 634 -21.96 -9.77 -4.45
N ILE A 635 -21.62 -10.86 -5.14
CA ILE A 635 -21.86 -10.94 -6.58
C ILE A 635 -23.37 -11.10 -6.89
N GLU A 636 -24.14 -11.72 -5.98
CA GLU A 636 -25.60 -11.81 -6.11
C GLU A 636 -26.34 -10.55 -5.61
N ASP A 637 -25.81 -9.85 -4.59
CA ASP A 637 -26.40 -8.60 -4.06
C ASP A 637 -26.02 -7.34 -4.89
N GLU A 638 -25.12 -7.45 -5.87
CA GLU A 638 -24.88 -6.40 -6.88
C GLU A 638 -25.80 -6.54 -8.12
N GLU A 639 -26.65 -7.57 -8.17
CA GLU A 639 -27.60 -7.86 -9.26
C GLU A 639 -29.07 -7.47 -9.01
N TYR A 640 -29.38 -6.70 -7.96
CA TYR A 640 -30.69 -6.06 -7.77
C TYR A 640 -30.65 -4.53 -7.82
#